data_AF-S7N8D4-F1
#
_entry.id   AF-S7N8D4-F1
#
_cell.length_a   1.000
_cell.length_b   1.000
_cell.length_c   1.000
_cell.angle_alpha   90.00
_cell.angle_beta   90.00
_cell.angle_gamma   90.00
#
_symmetry.space_group_name_H-M   'P 1'
#
loop_
_entity.id
_entity.type
_entity.pdbx_description
1 polymer ?
#
loop_
_entity_poly.entity_id
_entity_poly.type
_entity_poly.pdbx_seq_one_letter_code
_entity_poly.pdbx_strand_id
1 'polypeptide(L)'
;MREVELGWGKVLLVKDNGEFHALGHKCPHYGAPLVKGVLSRGRVRCPWHGACFNISTGDLEDFPGLDSLHKFQVKIEKEKVYVRASKQALQLQRRTKVMAKCISPSAGHSGSTNVLIVGAGAAGLVCAETLRQEGFSDRIVLCTLDRHLPYDRPKLSKSLDAQPEQLALRPKEFFRAYGIEVLTEAQVVTVDVRNKKVVFKDGFKLEYSKLLLAPGSSPKTLSCKGKEVENVFTIRTPEDANRVVRLARGRNTVVVGAGFLGMEVAAYLTEKAHSVSVVELEETPFRRFLGERVGRALMKMFENNRVKFYMQTEVSELRAQEGKLKEVVLKSSKVVRADVCVVGIGAVPSTGFLRQSGIGLDSRGFIPVNKMMQTNVPGVFAAGDAVTFPLAWRNNRKVNIPHWQMAHAQGRVAAQNMLAQEAEICTVPYLWTAMFGKSLRYAGYGEGFDDVIIQGDLEELKFVAFYTKGDEVIAVASMNYDPIVSKVAEVLASGRAIRKREVDCSDSVEYLTLNFGPFETVHRWRRLPPCDEFVGARRSKHTVVAYKDAIYVFGGDNGKTMLNDLLRFDVKDCSWCRAFTTGTPPAPRYHHSAVVYGSSMFVFGGYTGDIYSNSNLKNKNDLFEYKFATGQWTEWKIEGRLPVARSAHGATVYSDKLWIFAGYDGNARLNDMWTIGLQDRELTCWEEVVQSGEIPPSCCNFPVAVCRDKMFVFSGQSGAKITNNLFQFEFKDKMWTRIPTEHLLRGSPPPPQRRYGHTMVAFDRHLYVFGGAADNTLPNELHCYDVDFQTWEVVQPSSDSEVGGAEVPERAAASEEMPALPSEDRGGFKKSRDVFGLDFGTTNAKQPSPPASELPSGRLFHAAAVISDAMYIFGGTVDNNIRSGEMYRFQFSCYPKCTLHEDYGRLWESRQFCDVEFVLGEKEECVQGHVAIVTARSRWLRRKIVQAKERLAQKLEEEAALAPREAPAVPVGGARPPLLHVAIREAEARPFEVLMQFLYTDKIKYPRKGHVEDVLLIMDVYKLALSFQLCRLEQLCRQYIEASVDLQNVLVVCESAAKLQLGQLKEHCLNFVVKESHFNQVIMMKEFEHLSSPLIVEIVRRKQQPPSRAPSDQPVDIGTSLIQDMKAYLEGAGAEFCDITLLLDGHPRPAHKAILAARSSYFEAMFRSFMPEDGQVNISIGEMVPSRQAFESMLRYIYYGEVNMPPEDSLHPHPRGCSQGITGAPSTHLGRPGWLVLAG
;
A
#
# COMPACT_ATOMS: atom_id res chain seq x y z
N MET A 1 -2.82 -5.68 4.38
CA MET A 1 -2.91 -6.90 5.22
C MET A 1 -1.62 -7.71 5.10
N ARG A 2 -1.23 -8.52 6.09
CA ARG A 2 -0.02 -9.36 6.07
C ARG A 2 -0.27 -10.67 6.83
N GLU A 3 0.30 -11.80 6.38
CA GLU A 3 0.38 -13.02 7.19
C GLU A 3 1.59 -12.98 8.12
N VAL A 4 1.40 -13.34 9.39
CA VAL A 4 2.42 -13.32 10.44
C VAL A 4 2.43 -14.67 11.16
N GLU A 5 3.62 -15.18 11.49
CA GLU A 5 3.83 -16.49 12.11
C GLU A 5 4.04 -16.36 13.63
N LEU A 6 3.40 -17.23 14.40
CA LEU A 6 3.44 -17.26 15.87
C LEU A 6 3.93 -18.63 16.39
N GLY A 7 4.82 -19.28 15.63
CA GLY A 7 5.44 -20.59 15.94
C GLY A 7 4.51 -21.80 15.80
N TRP A 8 3.31 -21.75 16.37
CA TRP A 8 2.30 -22.82 16.31
C TRP A 8 1.26 -22.64 15.19
N GLY A 9 1.46 -21.66 14.31
CA GLY A 9 0.57 -21.35 13.20
C GLY A 9 0.66 -19.88 12.77
N LYS A 10 -0.19 -19.47 11.82
CA LYS A 10 -0.20 -18.14 11.21
C LYS A 10 -1.48 -17.36 11.50
N VAL A 11 -1.36 -16.04 11.58
CA VAL A 11 -2.45 -15.07 11.72
C VAL A 11 -2.43 -14.09 10.56
N LEU A 12 -3.60 -13.58 10.18
CA LEU A 12 -3.71 -12.42 9.30
C LEU A 12 -3.67 -11.17 10.17
N LEU A 13 -2.60 -10.39 10.07
CA LEU A 13 -2.52 -9.05 10.62
C LEU A 13 -3.08 -8.04 9.60
N VAL A 14 -4.15 -7.38 9.99
CA VAL A 14 -4.77 -6.25 9.27
C VAL A 14 -4.38 -4.97 10.00
N LYS A 15 -4.03 -3.94 9.24
CA LYS A 15 -4.05 -2.55 9.70
C LYS A 15 -5.17 -1.87 8.92
N ASP A 16 -6.10 -1.20 9.61
CA ASP A 16 -7.21 -0.46 9.01
C ASP A 16 -7.45 0.80 9.85
N ASN A 17 -7.59 1.97 9.22
CA ASN A 17 -7.76 3.27 9.89
C ASN A 17 -6.79 3.54 11.06
N GLY A 18 -5.53 3.10 10.94
CA GLY A 18 -4.52 3.22 12.00
C GLY A 18 -4.46 2.02 12.96
N GLU A 19 -5.61 1.42 13.29
CA GLU A 19 -5.70 0.29 14.23
C GLU A 19 -5.12 -1.02 13.67
N PHE A 20 -4.68 -1.91 14.57
CA PHE A 20 -4.19 -3.24 14.24
C PHE A 20 -5.12 -4.35 14.73
N HIS A 21 -5.30 -5.37 13.90
CA HIS A 21 -6.22 -6.47 14.13
C HIS A 21 -5.61 -7.80 13.68
N ALA A 22 -5.61 -8.81 14.54
CA ALA A 22 -5.12 -10.14 14.20
C ALA A 22 -6.26 -11.16 14.11
N LEU A 23 -6.31 -11.91 13.01
CA LEU A 23 -7.39 -12.81 12.63
C LEU A 23 -6.86 -14.20 12.21
N GLY A 24 -7.74 -15.19 12.08
CA GLY A 24 -7.44 -16.42 11.37
C GLY A 24 -7.04 -16.15 9.91
N HIS A 25 -5.97 -16.77 9.42
CA HIS A 25 -5.40 -16.43 8.11
C HIS A 25 -6.07 -17.09 6.90
N LYS A 26 -6.88 -18.13 7.11
CA LYS A 26 -7.61 -18.84 6.05
C LYS A 26 -9.11 -18.68 6.19
N CYS A 27 -9.79 -18.55 5.06
CA CYS A 27 -11.23 -18.55 4.98
C CYS A 27 -11.79 -19.91 5.47
N PRO A 28 -12.65 -19.93 6.49
CA PRO A 28 -13.15 -21.16 7.11
C PRO A 28 -14.10 -21.99 6.23
N HIS A 29 -14.46 -21.52 5.03
CA HIS A 29 -15.24 -22.31 4.07
C HIS A 29 -14.40 -23.45 3.46
N TYR A 30 -13.42 -23.14 2.59
CA TYR A 30 -12.50 -24.10 1.97
C TYR A 30 -11.03 -23.62 2.00
N GLY A 31 -10.59 -22.96 3.08
CA GLY A 31 -9.17 -22.73 3.36
C GLY A 31 -8.45 -21.63 2.55
N ALA A 32 -9.16 -20.81 1.78
CA ALA A 32 -8.57 -19.75 0.94
C ALA A 32 -7.71 -18.75 1.76
N PRO A 33 -6.49 -18.40 1.33
CA PRO A 33 -5.62 -17.47 2.08
C PRO A 33 -6.19 -16.04 2.03
N LEU A 34 -6.57 -15.51 3.20
CA LEU A 34 -7.23 -14.20 3.28
C LEU A 34 -6.27 -13.02 3.07
N VAL A 35 -4.95 -13.24 3.15
CA VAL A 35 -3.95 -12.24 2.73
C VAL A 35 -4.03 -11.91 1.24
N LYS A 36 -4.56 -12.83 0.42
CA LYS A 36 -4.87 -12.62 -1.01
C LYS A 36 -6.31 -12.10 -1.25
N GLY A 37 -7.06 -11.83 -0.18
CA GLY A 37 -8.41 -11.29 -0.23
C GLY A 37 -8.46 -9.77 -0.43
N VAL A 38 -9.66 -9.21 -0.33
CA VAL A 38 -9.90 -7.76 -0.47
C VAL A 38 -10.32 -7.19 0.88
N LEU A 39 -9.53 -6.26 1.41
CA LEU A 39 -9.92 -5.42 2.54
C LEU A 39 -10.83 -4.30 2.03
N SER A 40 -11.94 -4.04 2.72
CA SER A 40 -12.92 -3.00 2.38
C SER A 40 -13.77 -2.72 3.62
N ARG A 41 -13.99 -1.45 3.98
CA ARG A 41 -15.01 -1.02 4.98
C ARG A 41 -15.07 -1.89 6.26
N GLY A 42 -13.95 -2.12 6.94
CA GLY A 42 -13.94 -2.92 8.17
C GLY A 42 -14.15 -4.44 8.00
N ARG A 43 -14.03 -4.99 6.78
CA ARG A 43 -14.16 -6.42 6.50
C ARG A 43 -13.18 -6.92 5.46
N VAL A 44 -12.87 -8.22 5.48
CA VAL A 44 -12.08 -8.91 4.45
C VAL A 44 -12.95 -9.88 3.64
N ARG A 45 -13.04 -9.66 2.32
CA ARG A 45 -13.69 -10.59 1.37
C ARG A 45 -12.68 -11.64 0.90
N CYS A 46 -13.07 -12.90 1.05
CA CYS A 46 -12.36 -14.09 0.58
C CYS A 46 -12.22 -14.08 -0.94
N PRO A 47 -11.00 -14.25 -1.50
CA PRO A 47 -10.79 -14.13 -2.95
C PRO A 47 -11.46 -15.27 -3.73
N TRP A 48 -11.52 -16.47 -3.14
CA TRP A 48 -11.95 -17.69 -3.84
C TRP A 48 -13.47 -17.82 -3.92
N HIS A 49 -14.18 -17.50 -2.84
CA HIS A 49 -15.60 -17.83 -2.70
C HIS A 49 -16.49 -16.63 -2.36
N GLY A 50 -15.92 -15.44 -2.12
CA GLY A 50 -16.68 -14.23 -1.85
C GLY A 50 -17.17 -14.03 -0.42
N ALA A 51 -16.93 -14.97 0.50
CA ALA A 51 -17.30 -14.84 1.91
C ALA A 51 -16.61 -13.65 2.60
N CYS A 52 -17.31 -12.89 3.45
CA CYS A 52 -16.76 -11.74 4.17
C CYS A 52 -16.67 -11.96 5.67
N PHE A 53 -15.62 -11.40 6.27
CA PHE A 53 -15.38 -11.47 7.71
C PHE A 53 -15.09 -10.08 8.27
N ASN A 54 -15.80 -9.68 9.32
CA ASN A 54 -15.57 -8.45 10.06
C ASN A 54 -14.15 -8.44 10.63
N ILE A 55 -13.35 -7.39 10.44
CA ILE A 55 -11.96 -7.39 10.94
C ILE A 55 -11.85 -7.14 12.44
N SER A 56 -12.86 -6.51 13.04
CA SER A 56 -12.90 -6.14 14.46
C SER A 56 -13.29 -7.35 15.32
N THR A 57 -14.31 -8.12 14.94
CA THR A 57 -14.77 -9.31 15.70
C THR A 57 -14.34 -10.65 15.10
N GLY A 58 -14.03 -10.70 13.80
CA GLY A 58 -13.83 -11.94 13.03
C GLY A 58 -15.11 -12.60 12.51
N ASP A 59 -16.31 -12.03 12.74
CA ASP A 59 -17.56 -12.70 12.40
C ASP A 59 -17.89 -12.75 10.90
N LEU A 60 -18.56 -13.82 10.47
CA LEU A 60 -19.01 -14.04 9.10
C LEU A 60 -20.15 -13.06 8.71
N GLU A 61 -19.81 -12.04 7.93
CA GLU A 61 -20.75 -10.99 7.49
C GLU A 61 -21.44 -11.33 6.16
N ASP A 62 -20.75 -12.01 5.23
CA ASP A 62 -21.29 -12.40 3.93
C ASP A 62 -20.86 -13.84 3.60
N PHE A 63 -21.71 -14.55 2.90
CA PHE A 63 -21.59 -15.99 2.64
C PHE A 63 -20.74 -16.26 1.38
N PRO A 64 -20.29 -17.51 1.09
CA PRO A 64 -20.57 -18.80 1.72
C PRO A 64 -19.65 -19.17 2.90
N GLY A 65 -20.24 -19.82 3.91
CA GLY A 65 -19.55 -20.30 5.11
C GLY A 65 -20.56 -20.53 6.23
N LEU A 66 -20.10 -21.13 7.34
CA LEU A 66 -20.89 -21.30 8.58
C LEU A 66 -20.11 -20.89 9.85
N ASP A 67 -18.78 -20.79 9.75
CA ASP A 67 -17.91 -20.44 10.87
C ASP A 67 -17.28 -19.06 10.63
N SER A 68 -17.10 -18.33 11.73
CA SER A 68 -16.36 -17.07 11.84
C SER A 68 -14.85 -17.33 11.96
N LEU A 69 -14.04 -16.29 11.80
CA LEU A 69 -12.60 -16.31 12.12
C LEU A 69 -12.37 -16.20 13.63
N HIS A 70 -11.30 -16.83 14.13
CA HIS A 70 -10.73 -16.44 15.41
C HIS A 70 -10.21 -14.99 15.32
N LYS A 71 -10.58 -14.16 16.29
CA LYS A 71 -9.95 -12.87 16.57
C LYS A 71 -8.91 -13.10 17.66
N PHE A 72 -7.72 -12.53 17.48
CA PHE A 72 -6.62 -12.60 18.43
C PHE A 72 -6.40 -11.22 19.08
N GLN A 73 -5.98 -11.22 20.35
CA GLN A 73 -5.70 -9.97 21.06
C GLN A 73 -4.44 -9.34 20.48
N VAL A 74 -4.51 -8.06 20.16
CA VAL A 74 -3.37 -7.25 19.73
C VAL A 74 -3.02 -6.27 20.84
N LYS A 75 -1.72 -6.08 21.09
CA LYS A 75 -1.19 -5.00 21.94
C LYS A 75 -0.09 -4.27 21.17
N ILE A 76 -0.06 -2.95 21.27
CA ILE A 76 1.01 -2.12 20.70
C ILE A 76 1.85 -1.60 21.86
N GLU A 77 3.16 -1.83 21.84
CA GLU A 77 4.10 -1.25 22.81
C GLU A 77 5.38 -0.85 22.07
N LYS A 78 5.87 0.38 22.28
CA LYS A 78 7.15 0.86 21.72
C LYS A 78 7.27 0.54 20.22
N GLU A 79 6.24 0.93 19.46
CA GLU A 79 6.06 0.72 18.01
C GLU A 79 5.96 -0.74 17.53
N LYS A 80 6.06 -1.72 18.44
CA LYS A 80 5.95 -3.16 18.12
C LYS A 80 4.53 -3.67 18.34
N VAL A 81 4.07 -4.51 17.40
CA VAL A 81 2.73 -5.12 17.41
C VAL A 81 2.82 -6.55 17.93
N TYR A 82 2.31 -6.78 19.13
CA TYR A 82 2.28 -8.09 19.79
C TYR A 82 0.91 -8.74 19.58
N VAL A 83 0.90 -10.01 19.15
CA VAL A 83 -0.34 -10.79 18.97
C VAL A 83 -0.37 -11.94 19.97
N ARG A 84 -1.40 -11.98 20.82
CA ARG A 84 -1.65 -13.08 21.76
C ARG A 84 -2.71 -14.02 21.20
N ALA A 85 -2.30 -15.26 20.92
CA ALA A 85 -3.13 -16.32 20.38
C ALA A 85 -2.94 -17.63 21.17
N SER A 86 -3.98 -18.48 21.24
CA SER A 86 -3.84 -19.83 21.79
C SER A 86 -3.48 -20.83 20.69
N LYS A 87 -2.65 -21.83 21.03
CA LYS A 87 -2.23 -22.91 20.10
C LYS A 87 -3.44 -23.59 19.43
N GLN A 88 -4.49 -23.88 20.20
CA GLN A 88 -5.72 -24.50 19.69
C GLN A 88 -6.43 -23.61 18.65
N ALA A 89 -6.52 -22.29 18.88
CA ALA A 89 -7.17 -21.37 17.95
C ALA A 89 -6.36 -21.18 16.64
N LEU A 90 -5.02 -21.16 16.73
CA LEU A 90 -4.12 -21.14 15.57
C LEU A 90 -4.22 -22.42 14.71
N GLN A 91 -4.48 -23.57 15.34
CA GLN A 91 -4.67 -24.86 14.66
C GLN A 91 -6.08 -25.00 14.07
N LEU A 92 -7.13 -24.61 14.81
CA LEU A 92 -8.52 -24.71 14.34
C LEU A 92 -8.88 -23.71 13.24
N GLN A 93 -8.31 -22.50 13.27
CA GLN A 93 -8.46 -21.40 12.30
C GLN A 93 -9.89 -20.85 12.10
N ARG A 94 -10.91 -21.56 12.58
CA ARG A 94 -12.35 -21.23 12.52
C ARG A 94 -13.01 -21.34 13.90
N ARG A 95 -14.06 -20.56 14.14
CA ARG A 95 -14.94 -20.65 15.32
C ARG A 95 -16.40 -20.60 14.90
N THR A 96 -17.28 -21.30 15.60
CA THR A 96 -18.71 -20.98 15.55
C THR A 96 -18.93 -19.58 16.17
N LYS A 97 -19.92 -18.81 15.70
CA LYS A 97 -20.41 -17.63 16.46
C LYS A 97 -21.03 -18.12 17.78
N VAL A 98 -21.03 -17.29 18.83
CA VAL A 98 -21.70 -17.64 20.10
C VAL A 98 -23.18 -17.90 19.82
N MET A 99 -23.74 -18.93 20.45
CA MET A 99 -25.10 -19.43 20.23
C MET A 99 -25.76 -19.78 21.56
N ALA A 100 -27.00 -19.33 21.73
CA ALA A 100 -27.88 -19.78 22.80
C ALA A 100 -28.13 -21.30 22.70
N LYS A 101 -28.44 -21.93 23.84
CA LYS A 101 -28.94 -23.30 23.90
C LYS A 101 -30.46 -23.29 24.03
N CYS A 102 -31.10 -24.37 23.59
CA CYS A 102 -32.52 -24.57 23.87
C CYS A 102 -32.74 -24.64 25.40
N ILE A 103 -33.59 -23.77 25.93
CA ILE A 103 -34.07 -23.88 27.32
C ILE A 103 -35.30 -24.77 27.24
N SER A 104 -35.18 -26.02 27.70
CA SER A 104 -36.29 -26.97 27.63
C SER A 104 -37.49 -26.45 28.41
N PRO A 105 -38.68 -26.33 27.79
CA PRO A 105 -39.89 -26.05 28.54
C PRO A 105 -40.13 -27.18 29.54
N SER A 106 -40.13 -26.88 30.84
CA SER A 106 -40.84 -27.70 31.81
C SER A 106 -42.33 -27.68 31.44
N ALA A 107 -42.94 -28.85 31.39
CA ALA A 107 -44.30 -29.01 30.86
C ALA A 107 -45.31 -28.18 31.70
N GLY A 108 -45.85 -27.12 31.10
CA GLY A 108 -46.80 -26.21 31.76
C GLY A 108 -46.89 -24.80 31.15
N HIS A 109 -45.84 -24.30 30.48
CA HIS A 109 -45.85 -22.95 29.91
C HIS A 109 -46.60 -22.86 28.57
N SER A 110 -47.80 -22.30 28.59
CA SER A 110 -48.70 -22.09 27.45
C SER A 110 -48.27 -21.02 26.43
N GLY A 111 -47.02 -20.55 26.49
CA GLY A 111 -46.46 -19.48 25.65
C GLY A 111 -45.23 -19.85 24.81
N SER A 112 -44.85 -21.13 24.74
CA SER A 112 -43.65 -21.59 24.01
C SER A 112 -43.73 -21.26 22.51
N THR A 113 -42.69 -20.61 21.97
CA THR A 113 -42.62 -20.24 20.55
C THR A 113 -41.95 -21.35 19.75
N ASN A 114 -42.70 -22.10 18.94
CA ASN A 114 -42.10 -23.13 18.07
C ASN A 114 -41.72 -22.54 16.70
N VAL A 115 -40.46 -22.71 16.29
CA VAL A 115 -40.02 -22.39 14.92
C VAL A 115 -39.87 -23.67 14.12
N LEU A 116 -40.64 -23.78 13.04
CA LEU A 116 -40.60 -24.91 12.12
C LEU A 116 -39.92 -24.50 10.81
N ILE A 117 -38.98 -25.31 10.33
CA ILE A 117 -38.21 -25.05 9.11
C ILE A 117 -38.36 -26.25 8.17
N VAL A 118 -38.95 -26.03 7.00
CA VAL A 118 -39.18 -27.06 5.97
C VAL A 118 -38.08 -26.98 4.92
N GLY A 119 -37.09 -27.86 5.02
CA GLY A 119 -35.95 -28.01 4.11
C GLY A 119 -34.60 -27.79 4.79
N ALA A 120 -33.82 -28.86 4.95
CA ALA A 120 -32.51 -28.85 5.65
C ALA A 120 -31.30 -28.50 4.75
N GLY A 121 -31.50 -27.66 3.72
CA GLY A 121 -30.42 -27.10 2.91
C GLY A 121 -29.76 -25.88 3.57
N ALA A 122 -28.82 -25.25 2.86
CA ALA A 122 -28.11 -24.02 3.26
C ALA A 122 -28.99 -22.98 3.98
N ALA A 123 -30.13 -22.63 3.38
CA ALA A 123 -31.06 -21.64 3.93
C ALA A 123 -31.70 -22.09 5.26
N GLY A 124 -32.10 -23.36 5.37
CA GLY A 124 -32.72 -23.90 6.58
C GLY A 124 -31.73 -24.07 7.73
N LEU A 125 -30.51 -24.55 7.44
CA LEU A 125 -29.44 -24.66 8.43
C LEU A 125 -29.04 -23.27 8.95
N VAL A 126 -28.76 -22.31 8.08
CA VAL A 126 -28.36 -20.96 8.52
C VAL A 126 -29.49 -20.23 9.22
N CYS A 127 -30.76 -20.48 8.88
CA CYS A 127 -31.88 -19.99 9.69
C CYS A 127 -31.83 -20.56 11.13
N ALA A 128 -31.71 -21.89 11.28
CA ALA A 128 -31.64 -22.54 12.59
C ALA A 128 -30.41 -22.08 13.41
N GLU A 129 -29.25 -21.93 12.77
CA GLU A 129 -28.06 -21.39 13.43
C GLU A 129 -28.21 -19.91 13.80
N THR A 130 -28.71 -19.08 12.89
CA THR A 130 -28.91 -17.64 13.15
C THR A 130 -29.88 -17.41 14.29
N LEU A 131 -30.99 -18.15 14.37
CA LEU A 131 -31.92 -18.04 15.52
C LEU A 131 -31.19 -18.23 16.85
N ARG A 132 -30.34 -19.26 16.97
CA ARG A 132 -29.53 -19.49 18.19
C ARG A 132 -28.44 -18.42 18.38
N GLN A 133 -27.82 -17.92 17.31
CA GLN A 133 -26.82 -16.84 17.36
C GLN A 133 -27.42 -15.51 17.86
N GLU A 134 -28.68 -15.25 17.50
CA GLU A 134 -29.47 -14.07 17.89
C GLU A 134 -30.30 -14.31 19.16
N GLY A 135 -29.92 -15.31 19.99
CA GLY A 135 -30.41 -15.48 21.35
C GLY A 135 -31.70 -16.32 21.52
N PHE A 136 -32.31 -16.82 20.44
CA PHE A 136 -33.56 -17.58 20.53
C PHE A 136 -33.40 -18.87 21.36
N SER A 137 -34.19 -19.01 22.42
CA SER A 137 -34.12 -20.10 23.41
C SER A 137 -35.09 -21.26 23.19
N ASP A 138 -36.15 -21.06 22.41
CA ASP A 138 -37.29 -21.99 22.35
C ASP A 138 -37.09 -23.10 21.30
N ARG A 139 -38.12 -23.88 20.99
CA ARG A 139 -38.03 -25.05 20.12
C ARG A 139 -37.74 -24.66 18.66
N ILE A 140 -36.75 -25.32 18.03
CA ILE A 140 -36.49 -25.26 16.59
C ILE A 140 -36.57 -26.68 16.04
N VAL A 141 -37.41 -26.89 15.03
CA VAL A 141 -37.52 -28.17 14.30
C VAL A 141 -37.20 -27.97 12.82
N LEU A 142 -36.21 -28.71 12.32
CA LEU A 142 -35.72 -28.68 10.94
C LEU A 142 -36.10 -29.99 10.22
N CYS A 143 -37.07 -29.92 9.32
CA CYS A 143 -37.60 -31.07 8.58
C CYS A 143 -36.95 -31.20 7.20
N THR A 144 -36.72 -32.42 6.72
CA THR A 144 -36.17 -32.67 5.38
C THR A 144 -36.58 -34.03 4.83
N LEU A 145 -36.71 -34.12 3.50
CA LEU A 145 -36.93 -35.36 2.78
C LEU A 145 -35.67 -36.23 2.70
N ASP A 146 -34.49 -35.61 2.74
CA ASP A 146 -33.21 -36.31 2.74
C ASP A 146 -33.03 -37.16 4.02
N ARG A 147 -32.37 -38.31 3.91
CA ARG A 147 -32.01 -39.18 5.05
C ARG A 147 -30.85 -38.65 5.90
N HIS A 148 -30.13 -37.65 5.39
CA HIS A 148 -28.88 -37.14 5.95
C HIS A 148 -29.11 -35.82 6.69
N LEU A 149 -28.26 -35.55 7.69
CA LEU A 149 -28.13 -34.22 8.28
C LEU A 149 -27.66 -33.19 7.23
N PRO A 150 -27.92 -31.87 7.41
CA PRO A 150 -27.49 -30.81 6.49
C PRO A 150 -26.08 -31.00 5.91
N TYR A 151 -25.97 -31.00 4.58
CA TYR A 151 -24.74 -31.31 3.86
C TYR A 151 -24.46 -30.38 2.66
N ASP A 152 -23.19 -30.33 2.28
CA ASP A 152 -22.57 -29.42 1.32
C ASP A 152 -22.88 -29.79 -0.14
N ARG A 153 -24.07 -29.42 -0.63
CA ARG A 153 -24.54 -29.75 -1.99
C ARG A 153 -23.57 -29.32 -3.11
N PRO A 154 -22.87 -28.17 -3.05
CA PRO A 154 -21.85 -27.80 -4.05
C PRO A 154 -20.70 -28.80 -4.27
N LYS A 155 -20.47 -29.74 -3.35
CA LYS A 155 -19.51 -30.85 -3.55
C LYS A 155 -20.06 -32.01 -4.36
N LEU A 156 -21.38 -32.20 -4.46
CA LEU A 156 -21.98 -33.34 -5.19
C LEU A 156 -21.59 -33.40 -6.68
N SER A 157 -21.14 -32.30 -7.27
CA SER A 157 -20.67 -32.20 -8.64
C SER A 157 -19.15 -32.02 -8.79
N LYS A 158 -18.41 -31.89 -7.68
CA LYS A 158 -16.95 -31.68 -7.64
C LYS A 158 -16.19 -32.80 -6.91
N SER A 159 -16.91 -33.64 -6.16
CA SER A 159 -16.39 -34.74 -5.34
C SER A 159 -17.47 -35.83 -5.27
N LEU A 160 -17.84 -36.40 -6.43
CA LEU A 160 -19.04 -37.25 -6.60
C LEU A 160 -19.00 -38.53 -5.75
N ASP A 161 -17.82 -38.99 -5.35
CA ASP A 161 -17.57 -40.18 -4.53
C ASP A 161 -17.35 -39.88 -3.04
N ALA A 162 -17.54 -38.63 -2.61
CA ALA A 162 -17.53 -38.27 -1.20
C ALA A 162 -18.66 -38.99 -0.43
N GLN A 163 -18.35 -39.43 0.79
CA GLN A 163 -19.32 -40.07 1.68
C GLN A 163 -20.16 -39.01 2.42
N PRO A 164 -21.42 -39.29 2.81
CA PRO A 164 -22.32 -38.31 3.42
C PRO A 164 -21.73 -37.58 4.63
N GLU A 165 -20.92 -38.27 5.43
CA GLU A 165 -20.25 -37.75 6.62
C GLU A 165 -19.17 -36.71 6.28
N GLN A 166 -18.52 -36.84 5.12
CA GLN A 166 -17.53 -35.88 4.58
C GLN A 166 -18.20 -34.65 3.95
N LEU A 167 -19.49 -34.78 3.64
CA LEU A 167 -20.34 -33.71 3.10
C LEU A 167 -21.09 -32.96 4.20
N ALA A 168 -21.25 -33.54 5.39
CA ALA A 168 -21.99 -32.96 6.51
C ALA A 168 -21.45 -31.57 6.91
N LEU A 169 -22.35 -30.58 6.96
CA LEU A 169 -22.03 -29.19 7.31
C LEU A 169 -21.80 -29.01 8.83
N ARG A 170 -22.50 -29.82 9.63
CA ARG A 170 -22.40 -29.87 11.10
C ARG A 170 -22.50 -31.32 11.57
N PRO A 171 -21.72 -31.74 12.59
CA PRO A 171 -21.82 -33.08 13.17
C PRO A 171 -23.14 -33.24 13.95
N LYS A 172 -23.57 -34.49 14.21
CA LYS A 172 -24.81 -34.79 14.95
C LYS A 172 -24.85 -34.17 16.35
N GLU A 173 -23.68 -34.01 16.94
CA GLU A 173 -23.42 -33.49 18.28
C GLU A 173 -23.70 -31.97 18.35
N PHE A 174 -23.55 -31.25 17.24
CA PHE A 174 -23.86 -29.82 17.15
C PHE A 174 -25.37 -29.56 17.32
N PHE A 175 -26.20 -30.29 16.57
CA PHE A 175 -27.66 -30.18 16.65
C PHE A 175 -28.17 -30.50 18.06
N ARG A 176 -27.59 -31.52 18.70
CA ARG A 176 -27.83 -31.86 20.12
C ARG A 176 -27.41 -30.74 21.07
N ALA A 177 -26.20 -30.21 20.92
CA ALA A 177 -25.62 -29.21 21.84
C ALA A 177 -26.38 -27.88 21.87
N TYR A 178 -27.07 -27.51 20.78
CA TYR A 178 -27.88 -26.30 20.66
C TYR A 178 -29.39 -26.56 20.65
N GLY A 179 -29.83 -27.81 20.84
CA GLY A 179 -31.24 -28.20 20.85
C GLY A 179 -31.97 -27.81 19.57
N ILE A 180 -31.42 -28.20 18.42
CA ILE A 180 -32.05 -28.08 17.11
C ILE A 180 -32.50 -29.50 16.72
N GLU A 181 -33.81 -29.73 16.68
CA GLU A 181 -34.35 -31.02 16.25
C GLU A 181 -34.24 -31.15 14.73
N VAL A 182 -33.78 -32.30 14.22
CA VAL A 182 -33.70 -32.56 12.78
C VAL A 182 -34.51 -33.81 12.46
N LEU A 183 -35.57 -33.64 11.66
CA LEU A 183 -36.45 -34.72 11.21
C LEU A 183 -36.11 -35.06 9.76
N THR A 184 -35.32 -36.12 9.59
CA THR A 184 -34.95 -36.71 8.29
C THR A 184 -36.07 -37.57 7.70
N GLU A 185 -36.07 -37.75 6.39
CA GLU A 185 -37.08 -38.51 5.61
C GLU A 185 -38.54 -38.02 5.78
N ALA A 186 -38.73 -36.84 6.39
CA ALA A 186 -40.00 -36.24 6.76
C ALA A 186 -40.62 -35.45 5.59
N GLN A 187 -41.36 -36.13 4.72
CA GLN A 187 -42.01 -35.50 3.56
C GLN A 187 -43.23 -34.65 3.98
N VAL A 188 -43.12 -33.32 3.87
CA VAL A 188 -44.26 -32.39 3.94
C VAL A 188 -45.14 -32.49 2.70
N VAL A 189 -46.47 -32.49 2.89
CA VAL A 189 -47.47 -32.59 1.80
C VAL A 189 -48.44 -31.42 1.73
N THR A 190 -48.63 -30.64 2.80
CA THR A 190 -49.32 -29.33 2.75
C THR A 190 -49.00 -28.48 3.98
N VAL A 191 -49.36 -27.19 3.93
CA VAL A 191 -49.29 -26.23 5.03
C VAL A 191 -50.69 -25.68 5.28
N ASP A 192 -51.21 -25.86 6.49
CA ASP A 192 -52.44 -25.23 6.96
C ASP A 192 -52.10 -23.91 7.66
N VAL A 193 -52.20 -22.81 6.91
CA VAL A 193 -51.90 -21.47 7.43
C VAL A 193 -52.97 -20.93 8.38
N ARG A 194 -54.17 -21.50 8.39
CA ARG A 194 -55.27 -21.06 9.27
C ARG A 194 -55.07 -21.59 10.68
N ASN A 195 -54.78 -22.89 10.79
CA ASN A 195 -54.50 -23.55 12.06
C ASN A 195 -53.01 -23.54 12.44
N LYS A 196 -52.15 -22.91 11.62
CA LYS A 196 -50.68 -22.86 11.74
C LYS A 196 -50.04 -24.24 11.92
N LYS A 197 -50.35 -25.17 11.03
CA LYS A 197 -49.83 -26.55 11.06
C LYS A 197 -49.18 -26.93 9.73
N VAL A 198 -48.15 -27.76 9.79
CA VAL A 198 -47.56 -28.43 8.62
C VAL A 198 -47.95 -29.90 8.69
N VAL A 199 -48.39 -30.46 7.55
CA VAL A 199 -48.87 -31.84 7.44
C VAL A 199 -47.86 -32.68 6.66
N PHE A 200 -47.52 -33.84 7.20
CA PHE A 200 -46.59 -34.80 6.64
C PHE A 200 -47.32 -35.96 5.94
N LYS A 201 -46.62 -36.68 5.07
CA LYS A 201 -47.17 -37.74 4.20
C LYS A 201 -47.75 -38.95 4.95
N ASP A 202 -47.23 -39.22 6.15
CA ASP A 202 -47.71 -40.21 7.11
C ASP A 202 -48.96 -39.75 7.89
N GLY A 203 -49.42 -38.51 7.68
CA GLY A 203 -50.53 -37.89 8.41
C GLY A 203 -50.11 -37.17 9.69
N PHE A 204 -48.82 -37.20 10.07
CA PHE A 204 -48.29 -36.45 11.20
C PHE A 204 -48.45 -34.94 10.98
N LYS A 205 -48.55 -34.18 12.09
CA LYS A 205 -48.81 -32.73 12.05
C LYS A 205 -47.95 -32.01 13.09
N LEU A 206 -47.25 -30.97 12.67
CA LEU A 206 -46.51 -30.06 13.56
C LEU A 206 -47.11 -28.67 13.55
N GLU A 207 -47.33 -28.10 14.73
CA GLU A 207 -47.80 -26.73 14.93
C GLU A 207 -46.62 -25.76 14.93
N TYR A 208 -46.82 -24.52 14.47
CA TYR A 208 -45.76 -23.51 14.41
C TYR A 208 -46.21 -22.11 14.86
N SER A 209 -45.31 -21.40 15.53
CA SER A 209 -45.45 -19.97 15.84
C SER A 209 -44.81 -19.11 14.73
N LYS A 210 -43.73 -19.60 14.12
CA LYS A 210 -43.09 -19.07 12.90
C LYS A 210 -42.71 -20.24 11.98
N LEU A 211 -42.82 -20.06 10.66
CA LEU A 211 -42.50 -21.08 9.66
C LEU A 211 -41.49 -20.53 8.64
N LEU A 212 -40.43 -21.29 8.34
CA LEU A 212 -39.58 -21.06 7.16
C LEU A 212 -39.81 -22.15 6.12
N LEU A 213 -40.10 -21.74 4.89
CA LEU A 213 -40.14 -22.59 3.71
C LEU A 213 -38.82 -22.47 2.94
N ALA A 214 -37.94 -23.46 3.12
CA ALA A 214 -36.68 -23.61 2.42
C ALA A 214 -36.59 -24.93 1.59
N PRO A 215 -37.64 -25.38 0.87
CA PRO A 215 -37.65 -26.68 0.19
C PRO A 215 -36.68 -26.74 -1.01
N GLY A 216 -36.15 -25.60 -1.45
CA GLY A 216 -35.22 -25.50 -2.57
C GLY A 216 -35.85 -25.91 -3.90
N SER A 217 -35.10 -26.68 -4.69
CA SER A 217 -35.45 -27.08 -6.05
C SER A 217 -35.30 -28.58 -6.31
N SER A 218 -36.06 -29.08 -7.28
CA SER A 218 -35.98 -30.45 -7.81
C SER A 218 -35.39 -30.42 -9.23
N PRO A 219 -34.48 -31.34 -9.61
CA PRO A 219 -33.97 -31.41 -10.98
C PRO A 219 -35.08 -31.60 -12.01
N LYS A 220 -34.89 -31.06 -13.21
CA LYS A 220 -35.74 -31.38 -14.37
C LYS A 220 -35.34 -32.74 -14.95
N THR A 221 -36.35 -33.53 -15.33
CA THR A 221 -36.19 -34.81 -16.04
C THR A 221 -36.40 -34.63 -17.54
N LEU A 222 -35.94 -35.60 -18.34
CA LEU A 222 -36.11 -35.58 -19.80
C LEU A 222 -37.54 -35.92 -20.21
N SER A 223 -38.07 -35.21 -21.19
CA SER A 223 -39.39 -35.43 -21.81
C SER A 223 -39.29 -36.22 -23.12
N CYS A 224 -38.43 -37.23 -23.17
CA CYS A 224 -38.16 -38.05 -24.35
C CYS A 224 -38.66 -39.50 -24.20
N LYS A 225 -38.70 -40.26 -25.30
CA LYS A 225 -38.92 -41.72 -25.23
C LYS A 225 -37.76 -42.39 -24.49
N GLY A 226 -38.05 -43.38 -23.64
CA GLY A 226 -37.04 -44.07 -22.84
C GLY A 226 -36.53 -43.33 -21.60
N LYS A 227 -37.20 -42.26 -21.14
CA LYS A 227 -36.82 -41.49 -19.94
C LYS A 227 -36.74 -42.29 -18.63
N GLU A 228 -37.37 -43.47 -18.56
CA GLU A 228 -37.38 -44.38 -17.40
C GLU A 228 -36.32 -45.50 -17.47
N VAL A 229 -35.42 -45.48 -18.45
CA VAL A 229 -34.39 -46.52 -18.67
C VAL A 229 -33.32 -46.49 -17.57
N GLU A 230 -32.82 -47.67 -17.16
CA GLU A 230 -31.76 -47.75 -16.14
C GLU A 230 -30.47 -47.05 -16.59
N ASN A 231 -29.72 -46.54 -15.61
CA ASN A 231 -28.52 -45.70 -15.74
C ASN A 231 -28.74 -44.26 -16.25
N VAL A 232 -30.00 -43.78 -16.28
CA VAL A 232 -30.32 -42.37 -16.49
C VAL A 232 -30.50 -41.68 -15.13
N PHE A 233 -29.68 -40.68 -14.81
CA PHE A 233 -29.62 -40.06 -13.48
C PHE A 233 -29.81 -38.54 -13.51
N THR A 234 -30.46 -38.00 -12.47
CA THR A 234 -30.28 -36.61 -12.04
C THR A 234 -29.50 -36.63 -10.72
N ILE A 235 -28.60 -35.67 -10.48
CA ILE A 235 -27.84 -35.61 -9.22
C ILE A 235 -28.50 -34.61 -8.27
N ARG A 236 -29.02 -35.09 -7.14
CA ARG A 236 -29.50 -34.23 -6.02
C ARG A 236 -29.02 -34.68 -4.64
N THR A 237 -28.73 -35.97 -4.46
CA THR A 237 -28.28 -36.60 -3.20
C THR A 237 -26.86 -37.18 -3.32
N PRO A 238 -26.17 -37.47 -2.20
CA PRO A 238 -24.91 -38.21 -2.19
C PRO A 238 -25.03 -39.58 -2.90
N GLU A 239 -26.16 -40.26 -2.74
CA GLU A 239 -26.45 -41.55 -3.37
C GLU A 239 -26.49 -41.47 -4.90
N ASP A 240 -26.96 -40.36 -5.48
CA ASP A 240 -27.00 -40.19 -6.93
C ASP A 240 -25.60 -39.97 -7.49
N ALA A 241 -24.84 -39.05 -6.88
CA ALA A 241 -23.46 -38.76 -7.24
C ALA A 241 -22.57 -40.00 -7.13
N ASN A 242 -22.69 -40.77 -6.04
CA ASN A 242 -21.95 -42.01 -5.84
C ASN A 242 -22.39 -43.15 -6.79
N ARG A 243 -23.64 -43.17 -7.26
CA ARG A 243 -24.13 -44.15 -8.26
C ARG A 243 -23.60 -43.84 -9.65
N VAL A 244 -23.69 -42.59 -10.10
CA VAL A 244 -23.00 -42.09 -11.30
C VAL A 244 -21.51 -42.41 -11.20
N VAL A 245 -20.92 -42.13 -10.02
CA VAL A 245 -19.64 -42.62 -9.47
C VAL A 245 -19.20 -43.96 -10.06
N ARG A 246 -19.82 -45.01 -9.51
CA ARG A 246 -19.46 -46.41 -9.75
C ARG A 246 -19.81 -46.91 -11.14
N LEU A 247 -20.90 -46.41 -11.74
CA LEU A 247 -21.40 -46.90 -13.03
C LEU A 247 -20.68 -46.31 -14.24
N ALA A 248 -20.15 -45.08 -14.14
CA ALA A 248 -19.40 -44.43 -15.20
C ALA A 248 -17.98 -45.00 -15.38
N ARG A 249 -17.39 -45.59 -14.33
CA ARG A 249 -16.00 -46.11 -14.34
C ARG A 249 -15.76 -47.07 -15.51
N GLY A 250 -14.86 -46.69 -16.41
CA GLY A 250 -14.51 -47.47 -17.61
C GLY A 250 -15.63 -47.58 -18.67
N ARG A 251 -16.67 -46.74 -18.61
CA ARG A 251 -17.83 -46.79 -19.54
C ARG A 251 -18.09 -45.48 -20.27
N ASN A 252 -18.98 -45.48 -21.25
CA ASN A 252 -19.32 -44.28 -22.02
C ASN A 252 -20.42 -43.50 -21.30
N THR A 253 -20.19 -42.23 -21.02
CA THR A 253 -21.14 -41.36 -20.32
C THR A 253 -21.60 -40.21 -21.20
N VAL A 254 -22.91 -39.99 -21.25
CA VAL A 254 -23.50 -38.77 -21.82
C VAL A 254 -23.97 -37.86 -20.69
N VAL A 255 -23.72 -36.56 -20.81
CA VAL A 255 -24.27 -35.52 -19.95
C VAL A 255 -25.19 -34.64 -20.80
N VAL A 256 -26.41 -34.39 -20.34
CA VAL A 256 -27.41 -33.57 -21.07
C VAL A 256 -27.61 -32.25 -20.33
N GLY A 257 -27.25 -31.15 -20.96
CA GLY A 257 -27.17 -29.80 -20.40
C GLY A 257 -25.74 -29.41 -20.00
N ALA A 258 -25.22 -28.38 -20.65
CA ALA A 258 -23.89 -27.78 -20.47
C ALA A 258 -23.93 -26.53 -19.56
N GLY A 259 -24.79 -26.56 -18.53
CA GLY A 259 -24.76 -25.64 -17.40
C GLY A 259 -23.84 -26.14 -16.28
N PHE A 260 -23.74 -25.37 -15.18
CA PHE A 260 -22.80 -25.64 -14.06
C PHE A 260 -22.79 -27.09 -13.58
N LEU A 261 -23.95 -27.70 -13.33
CA LEU A 261 -24.02 -29.09 -12.85
C LEU A 261 -23.43 -30.08 -13.87
N GLY A 262 -23.83 -29.97 -15.14
CA GLY A 262 -23.41 -30.89 -16.19
C GLY A 262 -21.92 -30.74 -16.51
N MET A 263 -21.41 -29.51 -16.60
CA MET A 263 -20.01 -29.25 -16.90
C MET A 263 -19.07 -29.69 -15.77
N GLU A 264 -19.43 -29.45 -14.50
CA GLU A 264 -18.65 -29.95 -13.36
C GLU A 264 -18.62 -31.49 -13.32
N VAL A 265 -19.77 -32.14 -13.54
CA VAL A 265 -19.86 -33.60 -13.61
C VAL A 265 -19.05 -34.17 -14.79
N ALA A 266 -19.15 -33.56 -15.97
CA ALA A 266 -18.39 -33.99 -17.14
C ALA A 266 -16.87 -33.86 -16.90
N ALA A 267 -16.41 -32.77 -16.28
CA ALA A 267 -15.00 -32.60 -15.92
C ALA A 267 -14.55 -33.66 -14.90
N TYR A 268 -15.30 -33.85 -13.80
CA TYR A 268 -14.95 -34.84 -12.78
C TYR A 268 -14.92 -36.28 -13.35
N LEU A 269 -15.81 -36.63 -14.28
CA LEU A 269 -15.91 -37.96 -14.88
C LEU A 269 -14.86 -38.24 -15.97
N THR A 270 -14.21 -37.22 -16.53
CA THR A 270 -13.30 -37.35 -17.68
C THR A 270 -12.11 -38.29 -17.42
N GLU A 271 -11.62 -38.35 -16.18
CA GLU A 271 -10.52 -39.25 -15.77
C GLU A 271 -10.97 -40.68 -15.45
N LYS A 272 -12.30 -40.91 -15.39
CA LYS A 272 -12.91 -42.09 -14.75
C LYS A 272 -13.75 -42.89 -15.74
N ALA A 273 -14.42 -42.22 -16.66
CA ALA A 273 -15.16 -42.81 -17.77
C ALA A 273 -14.22 -43.20 -18.94
N HIS A 274 -14.66 -44.16 -19.77
CA HIS A 274 -14.00 -44.47 -21.05
C HIS A 274 -14.21 -43.35 -22.07
N SER A 275 -15.38 -42.70 -22.04
CA SER A 275 -15.61 -41.45 -22.79
C SER A 275 -16.68 -40.60 -22.10
N VAL A 276 -16.58 -39.29 -22.27
CA VAL A 276 -17.59 -38.31 -21.84
C VAL A 276 -18.06 -37.53 -23.06
N SER A 277 -19.38 -37.44 -23.23
CA SER A 277 -20.02 -36.62 -24.25
C SER A 277 -21.02 -35.66 -23.60
N VAL A 278 -21.15 -34.43 -24.12
CA VAL A 278 -22.09 -33.42 -23.62
C VAL A 278 -23.06 -33.03 -24.74
N VAL A 279 -24.36 -33.03 -24.43
CA VAL A 279 -25.47 -32.68 -25.33
C VAL A 279 -26.12 -31.38 -24.83
N GLU A 280 -26.32 -30.39 -25.70
CA GLU A 280 -26.86 -29.07 -25.34
C GLU A 280 -27.69 -28.46 -26.48
N LEU A 281 -28.75 -27.74 -26.12
CA LEU A 281 -29.64 -26.99 -27.01
C LEU A 281 -29.02 -25.66 -27.46
N GLU A 282 -28.27 -24.99 -26.58
CA GLU A 282 -27.47 -23.83 -26.92
C GLU A 282 -26.29 -24.19 -27.84
N GLU A 283 -25.71 -23.18 -28.49
CA GLU A 283 -24.52 -23.34 -29.34
C GLU A 283 -23.22 -23.49 -28.54
N THR A 284 -23.16 -22.88 -27.34
CA THR A 284 -21.97 -22.84 -26.48
C THR A 284 -22.35 -23.16 -25.03
N PRO A 285 -21.50 -23.83 -24.24
CA PRO A 285 -21.75 -24.02 -22.82
C PRO A 285 -21.91 -22.67 -22.13
N PHE A 286 -22.76 -22.62 -21.10
CA PHE A 286 -23.06 -21.41 -20.32
C PHE A 286 -23.58 -20.16 -21.10
N ARG A 287 -24.00 -20.25 -22.38
CA ARG A 287 -24.32 -19.09 -23.26
C ARG A 287 -25.13 -17.97 -22.56
N ARG A 288 -26.20 -18.32 -21.84
CA ARG A 288 -27.08 -17.39 -21.10
C ARG A 288 -26.41 -16.66 -19.90
N PHE A 289 -25.36 -17.22 -19.32
CA PHE A 289 -24.72 -16.72 -18.08
C PHE A 289 -23.35 -16.09 -18.30
N LEU A 290 -22.57 -16.62 -19.25
CA LEU A 290 -21.19 -16.18 -19.54
C LEU A 290 -21.03 -15.61 -20.96
N GLY A 291 -22.10 -15.59 -21.74
CA GLY A 291 -22.04 -15.20 -23.14
C GLY A 291 -21.29 -16.21 -24.01
N GLU A 292 -21.28 -15.92 -25.30
CA GLU A 292 -20.74 -16.82 -26.32
C GLU A 292 -19.21 -16.94 -26.26
N ARG A 293 -18.49 -15.81 -26.17
CA ARG A 293 -17.01 -15.76 -26.19
C ARG A 293 -16.37 -16.62 -25.10
N VAL A 294 -16.84 -16.46 -23.86
CA VAL A 294 -16.38 -17.27 -22.71
C VAL A 294 -16.87 -18.72 -22.83
N GLY A 295 -18.09 -18.93 -23.34
CA GLY A 295 -18.62 -20.26 -23.65
C GLY A 295 -17.72 -21.05 -24.61
N ARG A 296 -17.30 -20.46 -25.74
CA ARG A 296 -16.38 -21.10 -26.70
C ARG A 296 -15.01 -21.43 -26.07
N ALA A 297 -14.46 -20.53 -25.26
CA ALA A 297 -13.20 -20.78 -24.54
C ALA A 297 -13.29 -21.96 -23.56
N LEU A 298 -14.37 -22.03 -22.78
CA LEU A 298 -14.63 -23.17 -21.89
C LEU A 298 -14.94 -24.46 -22.65
N MET A 299 -15.56 -24.38 -23.83
CA MET A 299 -15.77 -25.53 -24.71
C MET A 299 -14.43 -26.12 -25.19
N LYS A 300 -13.53 -25.27 -25.73
CA LYS A 300 -12.17 -25.63 -26.15
C LYS A 300 -11.38 -26.30 -25.02
N MET A 301 -11.51 -25.81 -23.78
CA MET A 301 -10.91 -26.43 -22.59
C MET A 301 -11.39 -27.87 -22.36
N PHE A 302 -12.69 -28.13 -22.52
CA PHE A 302 -13.29 -29.46 -22.36
C PHE A 302 -12.93 -30.40 -23.51
N GLU A 303 -12.88 -29.89 -24.75
CA GLU A 303 -12.47 -30.65 -25.94
C GLU A 303 -11.00 -31.08 -25.87
N ASN A 304 -10.11 -30.19 -25.40
CA ASN A 304 -8.71 -30.52 -25.09
C ASN A 304 -8.61 -31.61 -24.01
N ASN A 305 -9.58 -31.69 -23.10
CA ASN A 305 -9.70 -32.78 -22.12
C ASN A 305 -10.44 -34.03 -22.65
N ARG A 306 -10.68 -34.12 -23.97
CA ARG A 306 -11.30 -35.25 -24.70
C ARG A 306 -12.81 -35.41 -24.50
N VAL A 307 -13.49 -34.38 -23.98
CA VAL A 307 -14.97 -34.35 -23.91
C VAL A 307 -15.55 -34.03 -25.28
N LYS A 308 -16.56 -34.78 -25.73
CA LYS A 308 -17.17 -34.61 -27.07
C LYS A 308 -18.49 -33.85 -27.00
N PHE A 309 -18.59 -32.70 -27.66
CA PHE A 309 -19.82 -31.91 -27.67
C PHE A 309 -20.78 -32.25 -28.81
N TYR A 310 -22.07 -32.06 -28.51
CA TYR A 310 -23.22 -32.23 -29.40
C TYR A 310 -24.15 -31.04 -29.13
N MET A 311 -23.78 -29.88 -29.65
CA MET A 311 -24.47 -28.60 -29.46
C MET A 311 -25.65 -28.45 -30.43
N GLN A 312 -26.54 -27.49 -30.16
CA GLN A 312 -27.74 -27.21 -30.97
C GLN A 312 -28.65 -28.44 -31.21
N THR A 313 -28.66 -29.40 -30.29
CA THR A 313 -29.47 -30.63 -30.41
C THR A 313 -29.88 -31.18 -29.04
N GLU A 314 -31.06 -31.77 -28.96
CA GLU A 314 -31.56 -32.47 -27.76
C GLU A 314 -31.70 -33.98 -27.98
N VAL A 315 -31.94 -34.70 -26.90
CA VAL A 315 -32.23 -36.14 -26.88
C VAL A 315 -33.66 -36.41 -27.32
N SER A 316 -33.84 -37.20 -28.37
CA SER A 316 -35.16 -37.63 -28.87
C SER A 316 -35.59 -38.98 -28.29
N GLU A 317 -34.66 -39.91 -28.10
CA GLU A 317 -34.90 -41.26 -27.60
C GLU A 317 -33.70 -41.77 -26.81
N LEU A 318 -33.97 -42.43 -25.67
CA LEU A 318 -33.00 -43.21 -24.91
C LEU A 318 -33.28 -44.69 -25.17
N ARG A 319 -32.30 -45.42 -25.70
CA ARG A 319 -32.45 -46.83 -26.06
C ARG A 319 -31.79 -47.73 -25.03
N ALA A 320 -32.49 -48.81 -24.71
CA ALA A 320 -32.05 -49.80 -23.74
C ALA A 320 -31.66 -51.13 -24.40
N GLN A 321 -30.68 -51.79 -23.81
CA GLN A 321 -30.41 -53.22 -23.96
C GLN A 321 -30.50 -53.84 -22.56
N GLU A 322 -31.27 -54.92 -22.39
CA GLU A 322 -31.47 -55.58 -21.08
C GLU A 322 -31.92 -54.59 -19.97
N GLY A 323 -32.82 -53.67 -20.32
CA GLY A 323 -33.36 -52.62 -19.43
C GLY A 323 -32.44 -51.41 -19.19
N LYS A 324 -31.15 -51.51 -19.56
CA LYS A 324 -30.11 -50.50 -19.28
C LYS A 324 -29.77 -49.68 -20.50
N LEU A 325 -29.45 -48.40 -20.28
CA LEU A 325 -29.05 -47.49 -21.35
C LEU A 325 -27.91 -48.06 -22.20
N LYS A 326 -28.06 -47.95 -23.52
CA LYS A 326 -27.02 -48.30 -24.49
C LYS A 326 -26.76 -47.20 -25.53
N GLU A 327 -27.80 -46.48 -25.92
CA GLU A 327 -27.68 -45.38 -26.89
C GLU A 327 -28.54 -44.18 -26.48
N VAL A 328 -28.01 -42.98 -26.73
CA VAL A 328 -28.73 -41.71 -26.72
C VAL A 328 -28.91 -41.27 -28.17
N VAL A 329 -30.15 -41.23 -28.64
CA VAL A 329 -30.51 -40.73 -29.98
C VAL A 329 -30.79 -39.24 -29.87
N LEU A 330 -30.18 -38.46 -30.75
CA LEU A 330 -30.34 -37.01 -30.82
C LEU A 330 -31.32 -36.62 -31.93
N LYS A 331 -32.00 -35.47 -31.81
CA LYS A 331 -32.87 -34.93 -32.88
C LYS A 331 -32.13 -34.66 -34.19
N SER A 332 -30.81 -34.49 -34.14
CA SER A 332 -29.91 -34.46 -35.30
C SER A 332 -29.71 -35.83 -35.99
N SER A 333 -30.52 -36.84 -35.65
CA SER A 333 -30.42 -38.26 -36.09
C SER A 333 -29.12 -38.98 -35.72
N LYS A 334 -28.17 -38.30 -35.08
CA LYS A 334 -26.91 -38.86 -34.60
C LYS A 334 -27.16 -39.71 -33.35
N VAL A 335 -26.58 -40.91 -33.33
CA VAL A 335 -26.68 -41.86 -32.21
C VAL A 335 -25.37 -41.86 -31.42
N VAL A 336 -25.46 -41.71 -30.11
CA VAL A 336 -24.31 -41.65 -29.19
C VAL A 336 -24.36 -42.83 -28.24
N ARG A 337 -23.36 -43.72 -28.31
CA ARG A 337 -23.24 -44.85 -27.38
C ARG A 337 -23.03 -44.35 -25.96
N ALA A 338 -23.88 -44.77 -25.03
CA ALA A 338 -23.84 -44.38 -23.63
C ALA A 338 -24.28 -45.56 -22.76
N ASP A 339 -23.47 -45.90 -21.76
CA ASP A 339 -23.82 -46.89 -20.75
C ASP A 339 -24.35 -46.20 -19.45
N VAL A 340 -24.17 -44.87 -19.34
CA VAL A 340 -24.67 -43.96 -18.29
C VAL A 340 -25.10 -42.62 -18.91
N CYS A 341 -26.20 -42.03 -18.43
CA CYS A 341 -26.63 -40.67 -18.76
C CYS A 341 -26.82 -39.83 -17.50
N VAL A 342 -26.34 -38.59 -17.48
CA VAL A 342 -26.58 -37.61 -16.41
C VAL A 342 -27.33 -36.40 -16.96
N VAL A 343 -28.47 -36.06 -16.35
CA VAL A 343 -29.36 -34.97 -16.78
C VAL A 343 -29.14 -33.75 -15.89
N GLY A 344 -28.68 -32.66 -16.49
CA GLY A 344 -28.31 -31.39 -15.86
C GLY A 344 -29.03 -30.16 -16.41
N ILE A 345 -30.18 -30.34 -17.09
CA ILE A 345 -30.97 -29.31 -17.81
C ILE A 345 -31.69 -28.28 -16.90
N GLY A 346 -31.15 -28.02 -15.72
CA GLY A 346 -31.71 -27.12 -14.70
C GLY A 346 -32.74 -27.78 -13.77
N ALA A 347 -33.49 -26.94 -13.05
CA ALA A 347 -34.35 -27.35 -11.95
C ALA A 347 -35.69 -26.59 -11.95
N VAL A 348 -36.61 -27.00 -11.08
CA VAL A 348 -37.90 -26.33 -10.77
C VAL A 348 -38.05 -26.15 -9.25
N PRO A 349 -38.75 -25.10 -8.77
CA PRO A 349 -38.96 -24.90 -7.33
C PRO A 349 -39.79 -26.04 -6.71
N SER A 350 -39.38 -26.53 -5.54
CA SER A 350 -40.00 -27.67 -4.86
C SER A 350 -41.26 -27.29 -4.07
N THR A 351 -42.16 -26.54 -4.70
CA THR A 351 -43.27 -25.80 -4.06
C THR A 351 -44.66 -26.41 -4.32
N GLY A 352 -44.75 -27.55 -5.01
CA GLY A 352 -46.03 -28.15 -5.42
C GLY A 352 -47.02 -28.39 -4.27
N PHE A 353 -46.52 -28.66 -3.06
CA PHE A 353 -47.30 -28.86 -1.83
C PHE A 353 -47.96 -27.56 -1.30
N LEU A 354 -47.66 -26.39 -1.86
CA LEU A 354 -48.20 -25.10 -1.46
C LEU A 354 -49.38 -24.62 -2.33
N ARG A 355 -49.72 -25.34 -3.42
CA ARG A 355 -50.76 -24.92 -4.38
C ARG A 355 -52.15 -24.67 -3.77
N GLN A 356 -52.42 -25.22 -2.59
CA GLN A 356 -53.69 -25.08 -1.86
C GLN A 356 -53.52 -24.54 -0.42
N SER A 357 -52.32 -24.10 -0.02
CA SER A 357 -52.05 -23.61 1.35
C SER A 357 -52.44 -22.15 1.59
N GLY A 358 -52.80 -21.40 0.53
CA GLY A 358 -53.00 -19.95 0.60
C GLY A 358 -51.70 -19.12 0.57
N ILE A 359 -50.54 -19.78 0.46
CA ILE A 359 -49.25 -19.12 0.24
C ILE A 359 -49.09 -18.87 -1.27
N GLY A 360 -48.80 -17.63 -1.63
CA GLY A 360 -48.70 -17.18 -3.01
C GLY A 360 -47.52 -17.82 -3.73
N LEU A 361 -47.73 -18.16 -5.00
CA LEU A 361 -46.72 -18.63 -5.94
C LEU A 361 -46.76 -17.74 -7.20
N ASP A 362 -45.60 -17.46 -7.81
CA ASP A 362 -45.54 -16.82 -9.13
C ASP A 362 -45.99 -17.79 -10.24
N SER A 363 -46.15 -17.29 -11.47
CA SER A 363 -46.58 -18.09 -12.63
C SER A 363 -45.60 -19.23 -13.02
N ARG A 364 -44.41 -19.28 -12.41
CA ARG A 364 -43.39 -20.32 -12.59
C ARG A 364 -43.26 -21.23 -11.35
N GLY A 365 -44.06 -20.99 -10.30
CA GLY A 365 -44.11 -21.76 -9.07
C GLY A 365 -43.17 -21.30 -7.95
N PHE A 366 -42.48 -20.17 -8.06
CA PHE A 366 -41.62 -19.65 -6.97
C PHE A 366 -42.45 -18.90 -5.93
N ILE A 367 -42.08 -18.98 -4.64
CA ILE A 367 -42.73 -18.22 -3.57
C ILE A 367 -42.25 -16.75 -3.64
N PRO A 368 -43.12 -15.74 -3.86
CA PRO A 368 -42.72 -14.35 -3.80
C PRO A 368 -42.52 -13.90 -2.35
N VAL A 369 -41.38 -13.26 -2.06
CA VAL A 369 -41.09 -12.67 -0.74
C VAL A 369 -40.76 -11.18 -0.83
N ASN A 370 -40.95 -10.46 0.27
CA ASN A 370 -40.44 -9.10 0.44
C ASN A 370 -38.94 -9.11 0.80
N LYS A 371 -38.34 -7.93 1.05
CA LYS A 371 -36.91 -7.82 1.42
C LYS A 371 -36.54 -8.52 2.73
N MET A 372 -37.50 -8.71 3.64
CA MET A 372 -37.38 -9.37 4.94
C MET A 372 -37.64 -10.89 4.88
N MET A 373 -37.69 -11.46 3.66
CA MET A 373 -37.98 -12.88 3.38
C MET A 373 -39.38 -13.35 3.81
N GLN A 374 -40.30 -12.43 4.11
CA GLN A 374 -41.69 -12.74 4.47
C GLN A 374 -42.51 -13.05 3.22
N THR A 375 -43.41 -14.03 3.31
CA THR A 375 -44.41 -14.35 2.28
C THR A 375 -45.64 -13.44 2.40
N ASN A 376 -46.70 -13.71 1.63
CA ASN A 376 -48.02 -13.07 1.81
C ASN A 376 -48.75 -13.47 3.10
N VAL A 377 -48.24 -14.45 3.86
CA VAL A 377 -48.87 -14.97 5.09
C VAL A 377 -48.05 -14.53 6.32
N PRO A 378 -48.64 -13.76 7.26
CA PRO A 378 -47.95 -13.31 8.47
C PRO A 378 -47.35 -14.46 9.28
N GLY A 379 -46.07 -14.34 9.64
CA GLY A 379 -45.31 -15.37 10.37
C GLY A 379 -44.77 -16.52 9.51
N VAL A 380 -45.05 -16.53 8.19
CA VAL A 380 -44.49 -17.48 7.23
C VAL A 380 -43.46 -16.78 6.33
N PHE A 381 -42.25 -17.32 6.33
CA PHE A 381 -41.08 -16.86 5.60
C PHE A 381 -40.68 -17.90 4.53
N ALA A 382 -39.90 -17.49 3.53
CA ALA A 382 -39.33 -18.43 2.56
C ALA A 382 -37.89 -18.03 2.15
N ALA A 383 -37.05 -19.02 1.81
CA ALA A 383 -35.65 -18.80 1.42
C ALA A 383 -35.09 -19.91 0.51
N GLY A 384 -33.93 -19.67 -0.10
CA GLY A 384 -33.23 -20.60 -1.00
C GLY A 384 -33.83 -20.63 -2.41
N ASP A 385 -33.50 -21.68 -3.18
CA ASP A 385 -33.86 -21.81 -4.61
C ASP A 385 -35.36 -21.59 -4.93
N ALA A 386 -36.23 -21.77 -3.93
CA ALA A 386 -37.68 -21.74 -4.06
C ALA A 386 -38.31 -20.33 -4.16
N VAL A 387 -37.57 -19.23 -3.90
CA VAL A 387 -38.15 -17.88 -3.80
C VAL A 387 -37.89 -16.97 -5.00
N THR A 388 -38.80 -16.01 -5.20
CA THR A 388 -38.50 -14.76 -5.91
C THR A 388 -38.44 -13.60 -4.92
N PHE A 389 -37.34 -12.85 -4.94
CA PHE A 389 -37.04 -11.80 -3.97
C PHE A 389 -36.58 -10.51 -4.66
N PRO A 390 -36.79 -9.33 -4.08
CA PRO A 390 -36.25 -8.06 -4.59
C PRO A 390 -34.73 -7.98 -4.38
N LEU A 391 -33.97 -7.81 -5.46
CA LEU A 391 -32.52 -7.58 -5.39
C LEU A 391 -32.23 -6.07 -5.24
N ALA A 392 -31.84 -5.65 -4.03
CA ALA A 392 -31.76 -4.23 -3.65
C ALA A 392 -30.96 -3.36 -4.64
N TRP A 393 -29.69 -3.70 -4.89
CA TRP A 393 -28.79 -2.96 -5.79
C TRP A 393 -29.13 -3.08 -7.29
N ARG A 394 -30.22 -3.76 -7.65
CA ARG A 394 -30.82 -3.77 -9.00
C ARG A 394 -32.25 -3.22 -8.95
N ASN A 395 -32.40 -2.08 -8.28
CA ASN A 395 -33.65 -1.32 -8.13
C ASN A 395 -34.83 -2.18 -7.64
N ASN A 396 -34.55 -3.07 -6.68
CA ASN A 396 -35.50 -4.05 -6.13
C ASN A 396 -36.15 -4.99 -7.17
N ARG A 397 -35.54 -5.19 -8.35
CA ARG A 397 -36.01 -6.15 -9.38
C ARG A 397 -36.25 -7.51 -8.71
N LYS A 398 -37.44 -8.08 -8.92
CA LYS A 398 -37.77 -9.43 -8.44
C LYS A 398 -36.99 -10.46 -9.27
N VAL A 399 -36.15 -11.25 -8.60
CA VAL A 399 -35.26 -12.23 -9.22
C VAL A 399 -35.35 -13.58 -8.50
N ASN A 400 -34.90 -14.65 -9.15
CA ASN A 400 -34.59 -15.93 -8.51
C ASN A 400 -33.12 -16.22 -8.80
N ILE A 401 -32.34 -16.54 -7.76
CA ILE A 401 -30.89 -16.78 -7.84
C ILE A 401 -30.60 -18.04 -7.02
N PRO A 402 -30.65 -19.24 -7.63
CA PRO A 402 -30.53 -20.53 -6.94
C PRO A 402 -29.05 -20.86 -6.67
N HIS A 403 -28.41 -20.06 -5.81
CA HIS A 403 -26.99 -20.17 -5.45
C HIS A 403 -26.78 -20.32 -3.94
N TRP A 404 -25.75 -21.08 -3.58
CA TRP A 404 -25.39 -21.44 -2.20
C TRP A 404 -25.19 -20.23 -1.28
N GLN A 405 -24.50 -19.20 -1.78
CA GLN A 405 -24.28 -17.93 -1.06
C GLN A 405 -25.60 -17.19 -0.78
N MET A 406 -26.47 -17.06 -1.78
CA MET A 406 -27.80 -16.44 -1.63
C MET A 406 -28.69 -17.22 -0.67
N ALA A 407 -28.69 -18.56 -0.73
CA ALA A 407 -29.50 -19.40 0.15
C ALA A 407 -29.15 -19.17 1.63
N HIS A 408 -27.86 -19.13 1.98
CA HIS A 408 -27.44 -18.78 3.34
C HIS A 408 -27.87 -17.35 3.74
N ALA A 409 -27.64 -16.36 2.87
CA ALA A 409 -27.98 -14.95 3.14
C ALA A 409 -29.48 -14.76 3.42
N GLN A 410 -30.34 -15.39 2.61
CA GLN A 410 -31.79 -15.39 2.80
C GLN A 410 -32.19 -16.15 4.08
N GLY A 411 -31.54 -17.27 4.40
CA GLY A 411 -31.75 -18.00 5.66
C GLY A 411 -31.47 -17.16 6.90
N ARG A 412 -30.37 -16.39 6.88
CA ARG A 412 -30.02 -15.45 7.96
C ARG A 412 -31.07 -14.35 8.09
N VAL A 413 -31.40 -13.66 6.99
CA VAL A 413 -32.39 -12.57 6.98
C VAL A 413 -33.77 -13.07 7.43
N ALA A 414 -34.19 -14.28 7.06
CA ALA A 414 -35.44 -14.87 7.53
C ALA A 414 -35.44 -15.08 9.06
N ALA A 415 -34.37 -15.63 9.64
CA ALA A 415 -34.24 -15.80 11.09
C ALA A 415 -34.28 -14.47 11.86
N GLN A 416 -33.53 -13.46 11.39
CA GLN A 416 -33.51 -12.13 12.00
C GLN A 416 -34.93 -11.49 12.01
N ASN A 417 -35.69 -11.65 10.92
CA ASN A 417 -37.07 -11.13 10.84
C ASN A 417 -38.12 -12.02 11.52
N MET A 418 -37.85 -13.31 11.77
CA MET A 418 -38.65 -14.09 12.72
C MET A 418 -38.57 -13.50 14.13
N LEU A 419 -37.42 -12.94 14.50
CA LEU A 419 -37.15 -12.22 15.75
C LEU A 419 -37.42 -10.71 15.67
N ALA A 420 -38.07 -10.23 14.60
CA ALA A 420 -38.45 -8.83 14.38
C ALA A 420 -37.29 -7.81 14.36
N GLN A 421 -36.10 -8.19 13.89
CA GLN A 421 -34.94 -7.28 13.74
C GLN A 421 -34.98 -6.37 12.48
N GLU A 422 -36.06 -6.40 11.68
CA GLU A 422 -36.26 -5.58 10.45
C GLU A 422 -35.13 -5.63 9.39
N ALA A 423 -34.36 -6.73 9.35
CA ALA A 423 -33.20 -6.87 8.46
C ALA A 423 -33.59 -6.98 6.97
N GLU A 424 -32.91 -6.23 6.08
CA GLU A 424 -33.07 -6.37 4.63
C GLU A 424 -31.97 -7.25 3.98
N ILE A 425 -32.31 -7.90 2.86
CA ILE A 425 -31.34 -8.68 2.04
C ILE A 425 -30.35 -7.79 1.29
N CYS A 426 -29.27 -7.38 1.96
CA CYS A 426 -28.17 -6.61 1.38
C CYS A 426 -26.93 -7.50 1.12
N THR A 427 -26.82 -8.06 -0.08
CA THR A 427 -25.61 -8.78 -0.55
C THR A 427 -25.48 -8.72 -2.07
N VAL A 428 -24.26 -8.93 -2.58
CA VAL A 428 -23.95 -9.11 -4.00
C VAL A 428 -23.86 -10.61 -4.27
N PRO A 429 -24.67 -11.17 -5.19
CA PRO A 429 -24.59 -12.59 -5.52
C PRO A 429 -23.18 -12.96 -5.97
N TYR A 430 -22.59 -13.98 -5.33
CA TYR A 430 -21.25 -14.47 -5.63
C TYR A 430 -21.30 -15.99 -5.90
N LEU A 431 -20.60 -16.43 -6.95
CA LEU A 431 -20.48 -17.85 -7.30
C LEU A 431 -19.06 -18.22 -7.72
N TRP A 432 -18.76 -19.50 -7.60
CA TRP A 432 -17.58 -20.13 -8.17
C TRP A 432 -17.95 -21.48 -8.78
N THR A 433 -17.17 -21.93 -9.75
CA THR A 433 -17.22 -23.27 -10.32
C THR A 433 -15.80 -23.72 -10.63
N ALA A 434 -15.52 -25.02 -10.50
CA ALA A 434 -14.18 -25.58 -10.64
C ALA A 434 -14.23 -26.81 -11.57
N MET A 435 -13.41 -26.80 -12.61
CA MET A 435 -13.40 -27.77 -13.70
C MET A 435 -11.94 -27.97 -14.13
N PHE A 436 -11.45 -29.22 -14.14
CA PHE A 436 -10.04 -29.55 -14.46
C PHE A 436 -9.01 -28.74 -13.65
N GLY A 437 -9.27 -28.53 -12.36
CA GLY A 437 -8.44 -27.70 -11.47
C GLY A 437 -8.55 -26.19 -11.69
N LYS A 438 -8.87 -25.72 -12.91
CA LYS A 438 -9.14 -24.31 -13.20
C LYS A 438 -10.46 -23.88 -12.53
N SER A 439 -10.48 -22.66 -11.98
CA SER A 439 -11.62 -22.11 -11.24
C SER A 439 -12.14 -20.83 -11.90
N LEU A 440 -13.41 -20.83 -12.30
CA LEU A 440 -14.13 -19.63 -12.71
C LEU A 440 -14.82 -19.03 -11.48
N ARG A 441 -14.76 -17.71 -11.33
CA ARG A 441 -15.47 -16.95 -10.30
C ARG A 441 -16.33 -15.90 -10.95
N TYR A 442 -17.45 -15.54 -10.33
CA TYR A 442 -18.36 -14.53 -10.85
C TYR A 442 -19.07 -13.80 -9.70
N ALA A 443 -19.35 -12.52 -9.90
CA ALA A 443 -20.11 -11.68 -8.98
C ALA A 443 -21.10 -10.79 -9.73
N GLY A 444 -22.26 -10.53 -9.12
CA GLY A 444 -23.33 -9.69 -9.67
C GLY A 444 -24.49 -10.50 -10.28
N TYR A 445 -25.24 -9.88 -11.19
CA TYR A 445 -26.45 -10.48 -11.77
C TYR A 445 -26.61 -10.04 -13.24
N GLY A 446 -25.88 -10.72 -14.12
CA GLY A 446 -25.81 -10.43 -15.56
C GLY A 446 -27.07 -10.73 -16.36
N GLU A 447 -28.17 -11.20 -15.77
CA GLU A 447 -29.34 -11.63 -16.56
C GLU A 447 -30.00 -10.46 -17.32
N GLY A 448 -29.83 -10.49 -18.64
CA GLY A 448 -30.18 -9.42 -19.55
C GLY A 448 -29.05 -8.42 -19.82
N PHE A 449 -27.77 -8.84 -19.73
CA PHE A 449 -26.65 -8.12 -20.34
C PHE A 449 -26.84 -7.99 -21.86
N ASP A 450 -26.21 -6.99 -22.46
CA ASP A 450 -26.23 -6.75 -23.92
C ASP A 450 -24.84 -6.76 -24.56
N ASP A 451 -23.76 -6.55 -23.78
CA ASP A 451 -22.38 -6.67 -24.27
C ASP A 451 -21.42 -7.23 -23.19
N VAL A 452 -20.29 -7.79 -23.61
CA VAL A 452 -19.26 -8.43 -22.77
C VAL A 452 -17.86 -7.95 -23.15
N ILE A 453 -17.32 -7.02 -22.37
CA ILE A 453 -15.91 -6.62 -22.44
C ILE A 453 -15.06 -7.73 -21.83
N ILE A 454 -13.94 -8.06 -22.48
CA ILE A 454 -13.02 -9.10 -22.02
C ILE A 454 -11.60 -8.53 -22.00
N GLN A 455 -10.94 -8.69 -20.86
CA GLN A 455 -9.57 -8.26 -20.59
C GLN A 455 -8.71 -9.49 -20.29
N GLY A 456 -7.44 -9.51 -20.71
CA GLY A 456 -6.61 -10.71 -20.68
C GLY A 456 -6.99 -11.71 -21.77
N ASP A 457 -6.60 -12.98 -21.59
CA ASP A 457 -6.59 -13.98 -22.66
C ASP A 457 -7.57 -15.14 -22.40
N LEU A 458 -8.42 -15.43 -23.40
CA LEU A 458 -9.41 -16.52 -23.37
C LEU A 458 -8.82 -17.89 -23.72
N GLU A 459 -7.80 -17.95 -24.58
CA GLU A 459 -7.14 -19.18 -25.02
C GLU A 459 -6.33 -19.77 -23.85
N GLU A 460 -5.55 -18.94 -23.17
CA GLU A 460 -4.80 -19.29 -21.95
C GLU A 460 -5.70 -19.48 -20.71
N LEU A 461 -6.96 -19.02 -20.82
CA LEU A 461 -7.94 -18.99 -19.74
C LEU A 461 -7.44 -18.15 -18.54
N LYS A 462 -6.89 -16.97 -18.83
CA LYS A 462 -6.38 -15.97 -17.89
C LYS A 462 -7.01 -14.62 -18.21
N PHE A 463 -8.29 -14.47 -17.88
CA PHE A 463 -9.13 -13.36 -18.32
C PHE A 463 -10.07 -12.84 -17.23
N VAL A 464 -10.58 -11.63 -17.47
CA VAL A 464 -11.73 -11.02 -16.80
C VAL A 464 -12.78 -10.70 -17.87
N ALA A 465 -14.05 -10.99 -17.59
CA ALA A 465 -15.18 -10.69 -18.47
C ALA A 465 -16.22 -9.85 -17.72
N PHE A 466 -16.47 -8.63 -18.19
CA PHE A 466 -17.43 -7.69 -17.62
C PHE A 466 -18.72 -7.68 -18.44
N TYR A 467 -19.83 -8.04 -17.81
CA TYR A 467 -21.15 -8.12 -18.45
C TYR A 467 -21.86 -6.79 -18.25
N THR A 468 -22.11 -6.08 -19.35
CA THR A 468 -22.71 -4.75 -19.34
C THR A 468 -24.16 -4.76 -19.75
N LYS A 469 -24.93 -3.79 -19.25
CA LYS A 469 -26.24 -3.41 -19.74
C LYS A 469 -26.25 -1.92 -20.04
N GLY A 470 -26.14 -1.55 -21.31
CA GLY A 470 -25.79 -0.19 -21.72
C GLY A 470 -24.43 0.21 -21.14
N ASP A 471 -24.33 1.40 -20.55
CA ASP A 471 -23.10 1.89 -19.91
C ASP A 471 -22.89 1.34 -18.47
N GLU A 472 -23.60 0.29 -18.01
CA GLU A 472 -23.44 -0.24 -16.63
C GLU A 472 -22.95 -1.69 -16.59
N VAL A 473 -21.84 -1.94 -15.89
CA VAL A 473 -21.40 -3.30 -15.55
C VAL A 473 -22.34 -3.88 -14.49
N ILE A 474 -23.06 -4.95 -14.85
CA ILE A 474 -24.06 -5.62 -14.01
C ILE A 474 -23.60 -6.98 -13.46
N ALA A 475 -22.50 -7.52 -13.97
CA ALA A 475 -21.75 -8.64 -13.41
C ALA A 475 -20.32 -8.68 -13.92
N VAL A 476 -19.47 -9.48 -13.27
CA VAL A 476 -18.13 -9.85 -13.74
C VAL A 476 -17.89 -11.34 -13.58
N ALA A 477 -17.08 -11.93 -14.45
CA ALA A 477 -16.44 -13.23 -14.25
C ALA A 477 -14.93 -13.12 -14.39
N SER A 478 -14.16 -14.03 -13.79
CA SER A 478 -12.75 -14.23 -14.14
C SER A 478 -12.32 -15.69 -13.99
N MET A 479 -11.28 -16.06 -14.73
CA MET A 479 -10.52 -17.30 -14.54
C MET A 479 -9.04 -16.95 -14.45
N ASN A 480 -8.36 -17.51 -13.45
CA ASN A 480 -6.93 -17.28 -13.16
C ASN A 480 -6.50 -15.79 -13.02
N TYR A 481 -7.46 -14.91 -12.72
CA TYR A 481 -7.26 -13.46 -12.61
C TYR A 481 -7.78 -12.95 -11.26
N ASP A 482 -7.00 -13.20 -10.21
CA ASP A 482 -7.39 -12.95 -8.82
C ASP A 482 -6.80 -11.65 -8.26
N PRO A 483 -7.50 -10.92 -7.35
CA PRO A 483 -8.82 -11.19 -6.79
C PRO A 483 -9.93 -10.32 -7.40
N ILE A 484 -9.91 -10.06 -8.71
CA ILE A 484 -10.74 -9.01 -9.36
C ILE A 484 -12.25 -9.14 -9.09
N VAL A 485 -12.78 -10.36 -9.09
CA VAL A 485 -14.21 -10.62 -8.84
C VAL A 485 -14.60 -10.24 -7.40
N SER A 486 -13.71 -10.46 -6.43
CA SER A 486 -13.90 -10.00 -5.05
C SER A 486 -13.72 -8.48 -4.90
N LYS A 487 -12.85 -7.83 -5.70
CA LYS A 487 -12.80 -6.36 -5.76
C LYS A 487 -14.13 -5.81 -6.25
N VAL A 488 -14.61 -6.27 -7.41
CA VAL A 488 -15.89 -5.85 -8.03
C VAL A 488 -17.09 -6.13 -7.10
N ALA A 489 -17.10 -7.25 -6.38
CA ALA A 489 -18.15 -7.53 -5.40
C ALA A 489 -18.23 -6.49 -4.28
N GLU A 490 -17.09 -5.99 -3.77
CA GLU A 490 -17.10 -4.87 -2.82
C GLU A 490 -17.57 -3.55 -3.46
N VAL A 491 -17.34 -3.34 -4.76
CA VAL A 491 -17.89 -2.17 -5.48
C VAL A 491 -19.42 -2.20 -5.54
N LEU A 492 -19.98 -3.32 -5.98
CA LEU A 492 -21.43 -3.47 -6.11
C LEU A 492 -22.10 -3.42 -4.73
N ALA A 493 -21.42 -3.89 -3.67
CA ALA A 493 -21.83 -3.73 -2.28
C ALA A 493 -21.62 -2.30 -1.73
N SER A 494 -20.77 -1.49 -2.37
CA SER A 494 -20.51 -0.10 -1.96
C SER A 494 -21.63 0.87 -2.34
N GLY A 495 -22.45 0.51 -3.33
CA GLY A 495 -23.44 1.35 -3.99
C GLY A 495 -22.95 2.04 -5.27
N ARG A 496 -21.64 1.99 -5.59
CA ARG A 496 -21.08 2.58 -6.80
C ARG A 496 -21.38 1.74 -8.04
N ALA A 497 -21.96 2.35 -9.08
CA ALA A 497 -22.01 1.76 -10.42
C ALA A 497 -20.63 1.84 -11.10
N ILE A 498 -20.23 0.78 -11.80
CA ILE A 498 -19.05 0.76 -12.67
C ILE A 498 -19.55 0.97 -14.11
N ARG A 499 -18.95 1.93 -14.83
CA ARG A 499 -19.34 2.28 -16.21
C ARG A 499 -18.56 1.50 -17.26
N LYS A 500 -19.12 1.34 -18.47
CA LYS A 500 -18.48 0.56 -19.56
C LYS A 500 -17.06 1.08 -19.84
N ARG A 501 -16.93 2.41 -19.97
CA ARG A 501 -15.63 3.10 -20.18
C ARG A 501 -14.58 2.86 -19.09
N GLU A 502 -14.97 2.46 -17.87
CA GLU A 502 -14.02 2.17 -16.77
C GLU A 502 -13.35 0.79 -16.92
N VAL A 503 -13.82 -0.03 -17.87
CA VAL A 503 -13.27 -1.37 -18.15
C VAL A 503 -12.93 -1.61 -19.64
N ASP A 504 -13.21 -0.65 -20.53
CA ASP A 504 -13.02 -0.81 -21.99
C ASP A 504 -11.59 -0.48 -22.46
N CYS A 505 -10.82 0.31 -21.70
CA CYS A 505 -9.42 0.60 -22.04
C CYS A 505 -8.54 -0.63 -21.77
N SER A 506 -7.56 -0.92 -22.63
CA SER A 506 -6.62 -2.05 -22.47
C SER A 506 -5.92 -2.08 -21.11
N ASP A 507 -5.66 -0.89 -20.56
CA ASP A 507 -4.88 -0.68 -19.34
C ASP A 507 -5.77 -0.76 -18.07
N SER A 508 -7.09 -0.80 -18.24
CA SER A 508 -8.05 -0.55 -17.15
C SER A 508 -8.24 -1.70 -16.15
N VAL A 509 -7.55 -2.83 -16.30
CA VAL A 509 -7.58 -3.91 -15.30
C VAL A 509 -6.91 -3.49 -13.99
N GLU A 510 -5.87 -2.64 -14.07
CA GLU A 510 -5.25 -2.02 -12.89
C GLU A 510 -6.10 -0.85 -12.38
N TYR A 511 -6.77 -0.12 -13.30
CA TYR A 511 -7.63 1.03 -13.02
C TYR A 511 -9.07 0.72 -12.56
N LEU A 512 -9.42 -0.55 -12.33
CA LEU A 512 -10.33 -0.90 -11.22
C LEU A 512 -9.63 -0.73 -9.85
N THR A 513 -8.89 0.37 -9.71
CA THR A 513 -8.37 0.95 -8.47
C THR A 513 -9.52 1.61 -7.73
N LEU A 514 -10.41 0.79 -7.17
CA LEU A 514 -11.31 1.32 -6.16
C LEU A 514 -10.55 1.52 -4.88
N ASN A 515 -10.60 2.76 -4.39
CA ASN A 515 -9.98 3.22 -3.16
C ASN A 515 -10.68 2.63 -1.92
N PHE A 516 -10.54 1.31 -1.77
CA PHE A 516 -10.59 0.64 -0.47
C PHE A 516 -9.21 0.84 0.15
N GLY A 517 -9.12 1.73 1.14
CA GLY A 517 -7.84 2.24 1.63
C GLY A 517 -6.99 1.22 2.39
N PRO A 518 -5.71 1.56 2.69
CA PRO A 518 -5.03 2.79 2.31
C PRO A 518 -4.00 2.57 1.19
N PHE A 519 -4.27 3.10 0.00
CA PHE A 519 -3.28 3.95 -0.66
C PHE A 519 -3.57 5.38 -0.23
N GLU A 520 -3.29 5.69 1.03
CA GLU A 520 -3.08 7.09 1.38
C GLU A 520 -1.81 7.51 0.66
N THR A 521 -1.96 8.41 -0.31
CA THR A 521 -1.01 9.51 -0.40
C THR A 521 -1.04 10.20 0.96
N VAL A 522 -0.18 9.75 1.87
CA VAL A 522 -0.05 10.32 3.21
C VAL A 522 0.52 11.72 3.02
N HIS A 523 -0.37 12.67 2.78
CA HIS A 523 -0.12 14.07 2.48
C HIS A 523 0.31 14.79 3.75
N ARG A 524 1.47 14.35 4.25
CA ARG A 524 2.01 14.75 5.53
C ARG A 524 2.76 16.07 5.36
N TRP A 525 2.35 17.04 6.16
CA TRP A 525 3.17 18.22 6.42
C TRP A 525 4.14 17.92 7.57
N ARG A 526 5.36 18.41 7.44
CA ARG A 526 6.35 18.42 8.52
C ARG A 526 7.05 19.76 8.56
N ARG A 527 7.14 20.38 9.73
CA ARG A 527 7.96 21.57 9.93
C ARG A 527 9.42 21.13 10.01
N LEU A 528 10.27 21.72 9.19
CA LEU A 528 11.71 21.47 9.21
C LEU A 528 12.43 22.58 10.00
N PRO A 529 13.70 22.37 10.42
CA PRO A 529 14.46 23.40 11.11
C PRO A 529 14.43 24.73 10.35
N PRO A 530 14.05 25.84 11.00
CA PRO A 530 14.07 27.15 10.36
C PRO A 530 15.51 27.55 10.02
N CYS A 531 15.67 28.49 9.10
CA CYS A 531 16.97 29.08 8.83
C CYS A 531 17.40 29.91 10.06
N ASP A 532 18.46 29.47 10.73
CA ASP A 532 19.06 30.21 11.83
C ASP A 532 19.50 31.62 11.39
N GLU A 533 19.31 32.61 12.26
CA GLU A 533 19.57 34.02 11.91
C GLU A 533 21.06 34.31 11.67
N PHE A 534 21.97 33.48 12.20
CA PHE A 534 23.40 33.56 11.87
C PHE A 534 23.71 32.99 10.47
N VAL A 535 22.94 32.00 9.99
CA VAL A 535 23.09 31.46 8.63
C VAL A 535 22.48 32.42 7.61
N GLY A 536 21.27 32.90 7.81
CA GLY A 536 20.60 33.77 6.83
C GLY A 536 19.36 34.48 7.37
N ALA A 537 19.08 35.66 6.83
CA ALA A 537 17.92 36.45 7.25
C ALA A 537 16.58 35.82 6.78
N ARG A 538 15.55 35.95 7.64
CA ARG A 538 14.13 35.72 7.31
C ARG A 538 13.72 36.58 6.11
N ARG A 539 12.98 36.04 5.14
CA ARG A 539 12.83 36.69 3.82
C ARG A 539 11.58 36.32 3.03
N SER A 540 11.16 37.22 2.13
CA SER A 540 10.15 36.95 1.10
C SER A 540 10.61 37.46 -0.28
N LYS A 541 9.86 37.15 -1.34
CA LYS A 541 10.14 37.52 -2.75
C LYS A 541 11.51 37.04 -3.28
N HIS A 542 12.05 36.01 -2.63
CA HIS A 542 13.27 35.30 -3.00
C HIS A 542 12.93 34.18 -4.00
N THR A 543 13.95 33.51 -4.54
CA THR A 543 13.76 32.27 -5.31
C THR A 543 14.29 31.06 -4.56
N VAL A 544 13.69 29.90 -4.82
CA VAL A 544 14.12 28.59 -4.31
C VAL A 544 14.30 27.67 -5.51
N VAL A 545 15.42 26.95 -5.57
CA VAL A 545 15.66 25.88 -6.56
C VAL A 545 16.16 24.61 -5.89
N ALA A 546 15.94 23.48 -6.53
CA ALA A 546 16.45 22.17 -6.12
C ALA A 546 17.65 21.75 -6.98
N TYR A 547 18.72 21.24 -6.35
CA TYR A 547 19.81 20.57 -7.06
C TYR A 547 20.36 19.42 -6.22
N LYS A 548 20.29 18.20 -6.78
CA LYS A 548 20.54 16.94 -6.07
C LYS A 548 19.71 16.89 -4.77
N ASP A 549 20.31 16.55 -3.64
CA ASP A 549 19.65 16.45 -2.33
C ASP A 549 19.63 17.78 -1.54
N ALA A 550 19.73 18.93 -2.20
CA ALA A 550 19.81 20.22 -1.53
C ALA A 550 18.89 21.28 -2.16
N ILE A 551 18.30 22.09 -1.28
CA ILE A 551 17.51 23.26 -1.62
C ILE A 551 18.43 24.49 -1.54
N TYR A 552 18.43 25.31 -2.59
CA TYR A 552 19.18 26.57 -2.66
C TYR A 552 18.21 27.75 -2.67
N VAL A 553 18.52 28.78 -1.87
CA VAL A 553 17.68 29.99 -1.71
C VAL A 553 18.50 31.22 -2.08
N PHE A 554 18.01 32.05 -2.99
CA PHE A 554 18.72 33.26 -3.43
C PHE A 554 17.90 34.54 -3.25
N GLY A 555 18.57 35.57 -2.73
CA GLY A 555 18.07 36.94 -2.64
C GLY A 555 16.78 37.12 -1.82
N GLY A 556 15.93 38.06 -2.25
CA GLY A 556 14.68 38.46 -1.58
C GLY A 556 14.80 39.74 -0.76
N ASP A 557 13.81 40.01 0.09
CA ASP A 557 13.85 41.08 1.10
C ASP A 557 13.55 40.59 2.53
N ASN A 558 14.26 41.17 3.50
CA ASN A 558 14.07 40.94 4.94
C ASN A 558 13.19 42.01 5.63
N GLY A 559 12.48 42.83 4.85
CA GLY A 559 11.72 43.98 5.34
C GLY A 559 12.54 45.26 5.63
N LYS A 560 13.88 45.21 5.57
CA LYS A 560 14.77 46.38 5.69
C LYS A 560 15.63 46.59 4.44
N THR A 561 16.23 45.52 3.93
CA THR A 561 17.17 45.53 2.80
C THR A 561 16.85 44.43 1.79
N MET A 562 17.24 44.64 0.53
CA MET A 562 17.36 43.55 -0.44
C MET A 562 18.55 42.65 -0.08
N LEU A 563 18.56 41.42 -0.61
CA LEU A 563 19.55 40.40 -0.32
C LEU A 563 20.18 39.84 -1.62
N ASN A 564 21.41 39.34 -1.54
CA ASN A 564 22.09 38.54 -2.58
C ASN A 564 22.94 37.39 -1.99
N ASP A 565 22.67 36.97 -0.76
CA ASP A 565 23.23 35.75 -0.21
C ASP A 565 22.58 34.51 -0.86
N LEU A 566 23.38 33.45 -0.99
CA LEU A 566 22.95 32.13 -1.45
C LEU A 566 22.98 31.18 -0.26
N LEU A 567 21.80 30.79 0.22
CA LEU A 567 21.66 29.79 1.29
C LEU A 567 21.53 28.39 0.68
N ARG A 568 21.97 27.38 1.43
CA ARG A 568 21.81 25.97 1.11
C ARG A 568 21.20 25.25 2.33
N PHE A 569 20.08 24.58 2.12
CA PHE A 569 19.51 23.61 3.05
C PHE A 569 19.79 22.20 2.54
N ASP A 570 20.43 21.37 3.37
CA ASP A 570 20.63 19.95 3.06
C ASP A 570 19.40 19.13 3.46
N VAL A 571 18.83 18.37 2.53
CA VAL A 571 17.63 17.58 2.80
C VAL A 571 17.93 16.31 3.59
N LYS A 572 19.15 15.76 3.49
CA LYS A 572 19.54 14.53 4.20
C LYS A 572 19.90 14.82 5.65
N ASP A 573 20.59 15.93 5.88
CA ASP A 573 21.05 16.34 7.21
C ASP A 573 20.09 17.32 7.90
N CYS A 574 19.06 17.79 7.18
CA CYS A 574 18.07 18.79 7.63
C CYS A 574 18.71 20.08 8.18
N SER A 575 19.85 20.50 7.60
CA SER A 575 20.73 21.53 8.12
C SER A 575 20.86 22.73 7.19
N TRP A 576 21.04 23.92 7.76
CA TRP A 576 21.24 25.17 7.03
C TRP A 576 22.70 25.59 6.99
N CYS A 577 23.18 26.02 5.82
CA CYS A 577 24.49 26.63 5.64
C CYS A 577 24.42 27.74 4.57
N ARG A 578 25.46 28.58 4.49
CA ARG A 578 25.67 29.44 3.32
C ARG A 578 26.35 28.62 2.23
N ALA A 579 25.91 28.74 0.99
CA ALA A 579 26.60 28.10 -0.12
C ALA A 579 27.99 28.73 -0.32
N PHE A 580 28.98 27.94 -0.71
CA PHE A 580 30.28 28.45 -1.13
C PHE A 580 30.11 29.24 -2.44
N THR A 581 30.57 30.50 -2.46
CA THR A 581 30.41 31.39 -3.61
C THR A 581 31.73 32.06 -3.99
N THR A 582 32.04 32.07 -5.28
CA THR A 582 33.18 32.77 -5.89
C THR A 582 32.72 33.56 -7.12
N GLY A 583 33.56 34.46 -7.64
CA GLY A 583 33.17 35.40 -8.69
C GLY A 583 32.25 36.51 -8.17
N THR A 584 31.49 37.14 -9.06
CA THR A 584 30.61 38.27 -8.72
C THR A 584 29.14 37.82 -8.75
N PRO A 585 28.46 37.70 -7.59
CA PRO A 585 27.04 37.37 -7.55
C PRO A 585 26.17 38.53 -8.07
N PRO A 586 24.91 38.27 -8.45
CA PRO A 586 23.95 39.31 -8.79
C PRO A 586 23.81 40.35 -7.68
N ALA A 587 23.62 41.62 -8.06
CA ALA A 587 23.33 42.69 -7.10
C ALA A 587 22.06 42.39 -6.26
N PRO A 588 21.99 42.82 -4.98
CA PRO A 588 20.85 42.58 -4.08
C PRO A 588 19.49 42.83 -4.71
N ARG A 589 18.62 41.80 -4.69
CA ARG A 589 17.39 41.79 -5.50
C ARG A 589 16.25 40.91 -4.99
N TYR A 590 15.03 41.30 -5.36
CA TYR A 590 13.81 40.51 -5.15
C TYR A 590 12.94 40.43 -6.42
N HIS A 591 11.96 39.51 -6.46
CA HIS A 591 11.11 39.25 -7.64
C HIS A 591 11.91 38.94 -8.93
N HIS A 592 13.11 38.39 -8.79
CA HIS A 592 13.82 37.72 -9.89
C HIS A 592 13.23 36.31 -10.09
N SER A 593 13.59 35.65 -11.20
CA SER A 593 13.36 34.20 -11.35
C SER A 593 14.67 33.44 -11.23
N ALA A 594 14.59 32.17 -10.84
CA ALA A 594 15.72 31.24 -10.89
C ALA A 594 15.27 29.85 -11.36
N VAL A 595 16.11 29.19 -12.14
CA VAL A 595 15.89 27.84 -12.68
C VAL A 595 17.19 27.03 -12.60
N VAL A 596 17.13 25.72 -12.82
CA VAL A 596 18.30 24.83 -12.86
C VAL A 596 18.37 24.12 -14.20
N TYR A 597 19.57 24.06 -14.78
CA TYR A 597 19.86 23.31 -15.99
C TYR A 597 21.26 22.68 -15.88
N GLY A 598 21.36 21.38 -16.19
CA GLY A 598 22.60 20.62 -16.02
C GLY A 598 23.16 20.70 -14.60
N SER A 599 24.36 21.27 -14.45
CA SER A 599 25.06 21.50 -13.18
C SER A 599 25.09 22.97 -12.74
N SER A 600 24.19 23.80 -13.29
CA SER A 600 24.14 25.24 -13.04
C SER A 600 22.73 25.73 -12.65
N MET A 601 22.69 26.75 -11.79
CA MET A 601 21.50 27.59 -11.56
C MET A 601 21.59 28.83 -12.44
N PHE A 602 20.48 29.21 -13.05
CA PHE A 602 20.36 30.44 -13.85
C PHE A 602 19.40 31.39 -13.15
N VAL A 603 19.82 32.65 -12.94
CA VAL A 603 19.03 33.72 -12.31
C VAL A 603 18.82 34.84 -13.33
N PHE A 604 17.58 35.29 -13.49
CA PHE A 604 17.23 36.34 -14.46
C PHE A 604 16.39 37.47 -13.83
N GLY A 605 16.80 38.71 -14.12
CA GLY A 605 16.02 39.93 -13.83
C GLY A 605 15.75 40.20 -12.35
N GLY A 606 14.60 40.81 -12.07
CA GLY A 606 14.19 41.26 -10.73
C GLY A 606 14.47 42.72 -10.43
N TYR A 607 14.02 43.19 -9.26
CA TYR A 607 14.24 44.54 -8.76
C TYR A 607 15.55 44.67 -7.99
N THR A 608 16.28 45.76 -8.22
CA THR A 608 17.47 46.21 -7.47
C THR A 608 17.27 47.65 -6.97
N GLY A 609 17.78 48.03 -5.80
CA GLY A 609 17.68 49.41 -5.25
C GLY A 609 17.56 49.43 -3.72
N ASP A 610 17.08 50.53 -3.15
CA ASP A 610 16.72 50.62 -1.72
C ASP A 610 15.20 50.50 -1.53
N ILE A 611 14.81 49.70 -0.53
CA ILE A 611 13.41 49.47 -0.15
C ILE A 611 12.89 50.62 0.72
N TYR A 612 13.70 51.17 1.62
CA TYR A 612 13.20 52.06 2.67
C TYR A 612 12.97 53.49 2.17
N SER A 613 13.90 54.03 1.38
CA SER A 613 13.70 55.31 0.67
C SER A 613 12.82 55.19 -0.58
N ASN A 614 12.45 53.96 -0.98
CA ASN A 614 11.80 53.65 -2.27
C ASN A 614 12.56 54.25 -3.49
N SER A 615 13.87 54.51 -3.34
CA SER A 615 14.69 55.22 -4.30
C SER A 615 15.57 54.27 -5.11
N ASN A 616 15.89 54.68 -6.35
CA ASN A 616 16.73 53.95 -7.28
C ASN A 616 16.25 52.52 -7.61
N LEU A 617 14.99 52.18 -7.33
CA LEU A 617 14.38 50.91 -7.73
C LEU A 617 14.43 50.77 -9.27
N LYS A 618 15.20 49.79 -9.74
CA LYS A 618 15.39 49.48 -11.16
C LYS A 618 15.22 47.98 -11.37
N ASN A 619 14.36 47.62 -12.32
CA ASN A 619 14.29 46.27 -12.87
C ASN A 619 15.59 45.92 -13.62
N LYS A 620 15.79 44.62 -13.87
CA LYS A 620 16.92 44.09 -14.62
C LYS A 620 16.51 43.11 -15.70
N ASN A 621 17.35 42.96 -16.71
CA ASN A 621 17.34 41.89 -17.73
C ASN A 621 18.72 41.20 -17.81
N ASP A 622 19.48 41.22 -16.72
CA ASP A 622 20.72 40.48 -16.58
C ASP A 622 20.43 38.99 -16.38
N LEU A 623 21.27 38.14 -16.99
CA LEU A 623 21.28 36.68 -16.78
C LEU A 623 22.58 36.31 -16.06
N PHE A 624 22.46 35.57 -14.97
CA PHE A 624 23.59 35.07 -14.19
C PHE A 624 23.54 33.56 -14.08
N GLU A 625 24.70 32.92 -14.28
CA GLU A 625 24.91 31.51 -14.03
C GLU A 625 25.66 31.32 -12.70
N TYR A 626 25.24 30.34 -11.90
CA TYR A 626 25.95 29.84 -10.73
C TYR A 626 26.25 28.33 -10.92
N LYS A 627 27.53 27.97 -10.98
CA LYS A 627 27.97 26.59 -11.20
C LYS A 627 28.08 25.82 -9.87
N PHE A 628 27.12 24.93 -9.61
CA PHE A 628 27.00 24.21 -8.33
C PHE A 628 28.26 23.42 -7.92
N ALA A 629 29.06 22.97 -8.88
CA ALA A 629 30.29 22.20 -8.62
C ALA A 629 31.48 23.06 -8.15
N THR A 630 31.49 24.36 -8.47
CA THR A 630 32.63 25.28 -8.21
C THR A 630 32.28 26.46 -7.31
N GLY A 631 30.99 26.71 -7.07
CA GLY A 631 30.52 27.92 -6.40
C GLY A 631 30.62 29.20 -7.24
N GLN A 632 31.03 29.11 -8.50
CA GLN A 632 31.34 30.28 -9.32
C GLN A 632 30.08 30.94 -9.91
N TRP A 633 29.92 32.23 -9.63
CA TRP A 633 28.98 33.12 -10.31
C TRP A 633 29.60 33.76 -11.57
N THR A 634 28.84 33.78 -12.65
CA THR A 634 29.24 34.37 -13.96
C THR A 634 28.05 35.10 -14.60
N GLU A 635 28.22 36.37 -14.96
CA GLU A 635 27.25 37.11 -15.77
C GLU A 635 27.29 36.62 -17.23
N TRP A 636 26.14 36.28 -17.81
CA TRP A 636 25.99 35.97 -19.22
C TRP A 636 25.67 37.27 -19.99
N LYS A 637 26.72 37.88 -20.54
CA LYS A 637 26.60 39.02 -21.46
C LYS A 637 26.21 38.49 -22.83
N ILE A 638 25.00 38.85 -23.27
CA ILE A 638 24.38 38.35 -24.50
C ILE A 638 24.16 39.55 -25.43
N GLU A 639 24.50 39.39 -26.71
CA GLU A 639 24.33 40.44 -27.71
C GLU A 639 22.99 40.29 -28.47
N GLY A 640 22.61 41.32 -29.23
CA GLY A 640 21.37 41.35 -29.98
C GLY A 640 20.15 41.85 -29.19
N ARG A 641 18.97 41.31 -29.51
CA ARG A 641 17.67 41.82 -29.00
C ARG A 641 17.36 41.19 -27.64
N LEU A 642 17.50 41.98 -26.57
CA LEU A 642 17.21 41.53 -25.21
C LEU A 642 15.72 41.71 -24.83
N PRO A 643 15.15 40.84 -23.97
CA PRO A 643 13.89 41.12 -23.29
C PRO A 643 13.99 42.39 -22.44
N VAL A 644 12.89 43.13 -22.32
CA VAL A 644 12.83 44.30 -21.42
C VAL A 644 13.11 43.92 -19.96
N ALA A 645 13.80 44.81 -19.25
CA ALA A 645 14.13 44.68 -17.84
C ALA A 645 12.87 44.53 -17.00
N ARG A 646 12.75 43.42 -16.26
CA ARG A 646 11.49 42.98 -15.65
C ARG A 646 11.67 42.28 -14.30
N SER A 647 10.58 42.22 -13.56
CA SER A 647 10.45 41.42 -12.33
C SER A 647 9.08 40.74 -12.26
N ALA A 648 8.94 39.82 -11.30
CA ALA A 648 7.71 39.10 -11.00
C ALA A 648 7.09 38.36 -12.20
N HIS A 649 7.95 37.98 -13.15
CA HIS A 649 7.68 37.13 -14.31
C HIS A 649 7.82 35.65 -13.95
N GLY A 650 7.20 34.78 -14.76
CA GLY A 650 7.41 33.34 -14.68
C GLY A 650 8.64 32.91 -15.48
N ALA A 651 9.34 31.87 -15.05
CA ALA A 651 10.42 31.26 -15.80
C ALA A 651 10.45 29.74 -15.65
N THR A 652 10.95 29.03 -16.67
CA THR A 652 11.13 27.58 -16.66
C THR A 652 12.21 27.14 -17.66
N VAL A 653 12.60 25.87 -17.63
CA VAL A 653 13.51 25.26 -18.61
C VAL A 653 12.77 24.17 -19.36
N TYR A 654 12.83 24.20 -20.68
CA TYR A 654 12.26 23.18 -21.55
C TYR A 654 13.05 23.06 -22.86
N SER A 655 13.35 21.82 -23.28
CA SER A 655 14.13 21.50 -24.48
C SER A 655 15.45 22.30 -24.58
N ASP A 656 16.27 22.24 -23.51
CA ASP A 656 17.55 22.94 -23.37
C ASP A 656 17.53 24.48 -23.49
N LYS A 657 16.34 25.09 -23.53
CA LYS A 657 16.17 26.54 -23.45
C LYS A 657 15.57 26.98 -22.12
N LEU A 658 16.02 28.14 -21.63
CA LEU A 658 15.27 28.96 -20.65
C LEU A 658 14.09 29.61 -21.38
N TRP A 659 12.93 29.65 -20.73
CA TRP A 659 11.74 30.36 -21.17
C TRP A 659 11.32 31.33 -20.07
N ILE A 660 10.99 32.57 -20.42
CA ILE A 660 10.43 33.57 -19.51
C ILE A 660 9.11 34.11 -20.06
N PHE A 661 8.14 34.34 -19.18
CA PHE A 661 6.80 34.79 -19.54
C PHE A 661 6.33 35.95 -18.66
N ALA A 662 5.77 36.98 -19.31
CA ALA A 662 5.09 38.11 -18.68
C ALA A 662 5.98 38.87 -17.64
N GLY A 663 5.36 39.42 -16.59
CA GLY A 663 6.04 40.18 -15.52
C GLY A 663 5.66 41.67 -15.48
N TYR A 664 6.53 42.46 -14.88
CA TYR A 664 6.37 43.92 -14.73
C TYR A 664 7.70 44.64 -15.08
N ASP A 665 7.65 45.58 -16.02
CA ASP A 665 8.85 46.31 -16.49
C ASP A 665 9.20 47.56 -15.64
N GLY A 666 8.28 48.00 -14.78
CA GLY A 666 8.38 49.22 -13.97
C GLY A 666 7.26 50.21 -14.24
N ASN A 667 6.57 50.09 -15.38
CA ASN A 667 5.46 50.93 -15.84
C ASN A 667 4.24 50.08 -16.24
N ALA A 668 4.45 49.01 -17.01
CA ALA A 668 3.43 48.12 -17.54
C ALA A 668 3.60 46.67 -17.03
N ARG A 669 2.46 45.95 -16.99
CA ARG A 669 2.46 44.48 -16.88
C ARG A 669 2.56 43.90 -18.28
N LEU A 670 3.29 42.82 -18.42
CA LEU A 670 3.62 42.18 -19.68
C LEU A 670 2.82 40.89 -19.88
N ASN A 671 2.76 40.38 -21.10
CA ASN A 671 2.37 39.00 -21.45
C ASN A 671 3.16 38.49 -22.68
N ASP A 672 4.35 39.03 -22.88
CA ASP A 672 5.32 38.57 -23.87
C ASP A 672 6.03 37.29 -23.39
N MET A 673 6.59 36.55 -24.35
CA MET A 673 7.29 35.29 -24.13
C MET A 673 8.66 35.37 -24.79
N TRP A 674 9.70 35.00 -24.06
CA TRP A 674 11.07 34.99 -24.59
C TRP A 674 11.77 33.68 -24.24
N THR A 675 12.68 33.24 -25.10
CA THR A 675 13.48 32.04 -24.88
C THR A 675 14.95 32.22 -25.28
N ILE A 676 15.84 31.45 -24.67
CA ILE A 676 17.29 31.48 -24.92
C ILE A 676 17.90 30.10 -24.65
N GLY A 677 18.83 29.65 -25.49
CA GLY A 677 19.52 28.36 -25.32
C GLY A 677 20.51 28.37 -24.16
N LEU A 678 20.64 27.25 -23.45
CA LEU A 678 21.53 27.09 -22.29
C LEU A 678 22.73 26.15 -22.52
N GLN A 679 22.84 25.54 -23.72
CA GLN A 679 23.93 24.60 -24.06
C GLN A 679 25.28 25.30 -24.28
N ASP A 680 25.27 26.44 -24.99
CA ASP A 680 26.46 27.22 -25.35
C ASP A 680 26.21 28.69 -25.00
N ARG A 681 27.21 29.35 -24.41
CA ARG A 681 27.15 30.74 -23.94
C ARG A 681 27.54 31.75 -25.03
N GLU A 682 28.31 31.34 -26.03
CA GLU A 682 28.84 32.20 -27.09
C GLU A 682 27.94 32.21 -28.33
N LEU A 683 27.19 31.12 -28.57
CA LEU A 683 26.27 30.98 -29.70
C LEU A 683 24.80 31.32 -29.39
N THR A 684 24.47 31.67 -28.16
CA THR A 684 23.07 31.85 -27.71
C THR A 684 22.61 33.30 -27.75
N CYS A 685 21.34 33.51 -28.11
CA CYS A 685 20.70 34.82 -28.11
C CYS A 685 19.24 34.73 -27.66
N TRP A 686 18.66 35.86 -27.25
CA TRP A 686 17.27 35.94 -26.83
C TRP A 686 16.32 36.02 -28.03
N GLU A 687 15.40 35.06 -28.12
CA GLU A 687 14.34 34.99 -29.12
C GLU A 687 13.00 35.44 -28.49
N GLU A 688 12.32 36.43 -29.09
CA GLU A 688 10.92 36.70 -28.76
C GLU A 688 10.02 35.64 -29.43
N VAL A 689 9.17 34.99 -28.64
CA VAL A 689 8.31 33.92 -29.12
C VAL A 689 6.96 34.50 -29.54
N VAL A 690 6.63 34.40 -30.83
CA VAL A 690 5.27 34.67 -31.32
C VAL A 690 4.32 33.64 -30.71
N GLN A 691 3.28 34.13 -30.03
CA GLN A 691 2.29 33.34 -29.31
C GLN A 691 0.96 33.33 -30.07
N SER A 692 0.19 32.25 -29.93
CA SER A 692 -1.15 32.10 -30.53
C SER A 692 -2.18 31.57 -29.51
N GLY A 693 -3.46 31.56 -29.87
CA GLY A 693 -4.54 31.04 -29.01
C GLY A 693 -5.00 32.01 -27.92
N GLU A 694 -5.48 31.46 -26.80
CA GLU A 694 -6.01 32.21 -25.64
C GLU A 694 -4.86 32.71 -24.73
N ILE A 695 -4.06 33.64 -25.24
CA ILE A 695 -2.91 34.21 -24.51
C ILE A 695 -3.38 34.81 -23.16
N PRO A 696 -2.71 34.49 -22.03
CA PRO A 696 -3.05 35.07 -20.74
C PRO A 696 -2.99 36.62 -20.73
N PRO A 697 -3.83 37.29 -19.92
CA PRO A 697 -3.81 38.74 -19.78
C PRO A 697 -2.52 39.21 -19.08
N SER A 698 -2.17 40.49 -19.26
CA SER A 698 -0.93 41.08 -18.74
C SER A 698 -0.79 40.96 -17.21
N CYS A 699 0.10 40.07 -16.77
CA CYS A 699 0.15 39.60 -15.38
C CYS A 699 1.56 39.56 -14.79
N CYS A 700 1.61 39.64 -13.46
CA CYS A 700 2.81 39.46 -12.66
C CYS A 700 2.45 38.74 -11.35
N ASN A 701 3.45 38.33 -10.56
CA ASN A 701 3.26 37.64 -9.27
C ASN A 701 2.50 36.31 -9.38
N PHE A 702 2.77 35.54 -10.44
CA PHE A 702 2.25 34.19 -10.67
C PHE A 702 3.41 33.19 -10.85
N PRO A 703 3.23 31.91 -10.51
CA PRO A 703 4.19 30.85 -10.76
C PRO A 703 3.99 30.21 -12.14
N VAL A 704 5.05 29.62 -12.68
CA VAL A 704 5.05 28.75 -13.85
C VAL A 704 5.44 27.34 -13.42
N ALA A 705 4.76 26.32 -13.94
CA ALA A 705 5.17 24.92 -13.81
C ALA A 705 5.13 24.23 -15.18
N VAL A 706 6.00 23.26 -15.42
CA VAL A 706 5.97 22.42 -16.64
C VAL A 706 5.59 21.00 -16.26
N CYS A 707 4.62 20.45 -16.97
CA CYS A 707 4.11 19.08 -16.79
C CYS A 707 3.78 18.51 -18.18
N ARG A 708 4.24 17.29 -18.48
CA ARG A 708 3.99 16.57 -19.75
C ARG A 708 4.06 17.46 -21.00
N ASP A 709 5.24 18.05 -21.22
CA ASP A 709 5.58 18.87 -22.39
C ASP A 709 4.70 20.13 -22.60
N LYS A 710 3.98 20.56 -21.55
CA LYS A 710 3.17 21.78 -21.51
C LYS A 710 3.55 22.66 -20.32
N MET A 711 3.49 23.97 -20.52
CA MET A 711 3.74 24.96 -19.48
C MET A 711 2.41 25.50 -18.95
N PHE A 712 2.21 25.47 -17.65
CA PHE A 712 0.99 25.90 -16.99
C PHE A 712 1.20 27.21 -16.23
N VAL A 713 0.20 28.09 -16.32
CA VAL A 713 0.11 29.37 -15.60
C VAL A 713 -1.24 29.44 -14.89
N PHE A 714 -1.19 29.69 -13.58
CA PHE A 714 -2.40 29.84 -12.75
C PHE A 714 -2.46 31.22 -12.10
N SER A 715 -3.61 31.89 -12.25
CA SER A 715 -3.95 33.14 -11.56
C SER A 715 -2.89 34.26 -11.73
N GLY A 716 -2.70 35.14 -10.74
CA GLY A 716 -1.78 36.28 -10.78
C GLY A 716 -2.45 37.65 -10.83
N GLN A 717 -1.62 38.70 -10.81
CA GLN A 717 -2.04 40.09 -10.62
C GLN A 717 -2.09 40.86 -11.96
N SER A 718 -3.30 41.02 -12.54
CA SER A 718 -3.55 41.73 -13.81
C SER A 718 -4.27 43.07 -13.58
N GLY A 719 -3.52 44.10 -13.16
CA GLY A 719 -4.08 45.43 -12.88
C GLY A 719 -5.10 45.38 -11.74
N ALA A 720 -6.31 45.88 -11.99
CA ALA A 720 -7.43 45.85 -11.03
C ALA A 720 -8.27 44.55 -11.07
N LYS A 721 -7.91 43.56 -11.90
CA LYS A 721 -8.64 42.28 -12.03
C LYS A 721 -7.70 41.10 -11.75
N ILE A 722 -7.95 40.37 -10.67
CA ILE A 722 -7.28 39.10 -10.36
C ILE A 722 -8.14 37.96 -10.93
N THR A 723 -7.57 37.09 -11.75
CA THR A 723 -8.27 35.97 -12.40
C THR A 723 -8.00 34.65 -11.67
N ASN A 724 -8.93 33.69 -11.70
CA ASN A 724 -8.74 32.32 -11.21
C ASN A 724 -8.68 31.29 -12.34
N ASN A 725 -8.35 31.74 -13.56
CA ASN A 725 -8.17 30.84 -14.71
C ASN A 725 -6.84 30.09 -14.60
N LEU A 726 -6.84 28.86 -15.11
CA LEU A 726 -5.65 28.09 -15.45
C LEU A 726 -5.47 28.15 -16.98
N PHE A 727 -4.23 28.33 -17.44
CA PHE A 727 -3.87 28.31 -18.85
C PHE A 727 -2.75 27.30 -19.08
N GLN A 728 -2.76 26.63 -20.23
CA GLN A 728 -1.66 25.78 -20.71
C GLN A 728 -1.06 26.36 -21.99
N PHE A 729 0.26 26.24 -22.14
CA PHE A 729 1.01 26.59 -23.35
C PHE A 729 1.73 25.36 -23.90
N GLU A 730 1.57 25.10 -25.19
CA GLU A 730 2.15 23.94 -25.86
C GLU A 730 3.41 24.38 -26.63
N PHE A 731 4.59 24.06 -26.09
CA PHE A 731 5.88 24.60 -26.57
C PHE A 731 6.14 24.37 -28.06
N LYS A 732 5.68 23.24 -28.59
CA LYS A 732 5.83 22.83 -29.99
C LYS A 732 5.07 23.77 -30.95
N ASP A 733 3.79 24.00 -30.66
CA ASP A 733 2.87 24.71 -31.55
C ASP A 733 2.69 26.19 -31.16
N LYS A 734 3.35 26.62 -30.06
CA LYS A 734 3.38 28.00 -29.52
C LYS A 734 1.98 28.57 -29.26
N MET A 735 1.08 27.71 -28.80
CA MET A 735 -0.33 28.00 -28.60
C MET A 735 -0.70 27.96 -27.12
N TRP A 736 -1.46 28.96 -26.69
CA TRP A 736 -2.13 29.01 -25.39
C TRP A 736 -3.57 28.51 -25.50
N THR A 737 -4.00 27.72 -24.51
CA THR A 737 -5.38 27.28 -24.33
C THR A 737 -5.81 27.58 -22.91
N ARG A 738 -6.97 28.21 -22.72
CA ARG A 738 -7.55 28.39 -21.39
C ARG A 738 -8.25 27.11 -20.97
N ILE A 739 -7.98 26.66 -19.75
CA ILE A 739 -8.70 25.54 -19.16
C ILE A 739 -9.98 26.09 -18.52
N PRO A 740 -11.18 25.63 -18.94
CA PRO A 740 -12.44 26.15 -18.44
C PRO A 740 -12.68 25.70 -16.99
N THR A 741 -13.30 26.58 -16.20
CA THR A 741 -13.58 26.32 -14.77
C THR A 741 -14.99 25.79 -14.51
N GLU A 742 -15.77 25.50 -15.56
CA GLU A 742 -17.22 25.23 -15.50
C GLU A 742 -17.58 23.75 -15.24
N HIS A 743 -16.66 22.95 -14.70
CA HIS A 743 -16.87 21.53 -14.39
C HIS A 743 -17.82 21.25 -13.21
N LEU A 744 -18.58 22.25 -12.75
CA LEU A 744 -19.55 22.20 -11.65
C LEU A 744 -20.62 21.11 -11.81
N LEU A 745 -20.90 20.66 -13.04
CA LEU A 745 -21.82 19.56 -13.35
C LEU A 745 -21.32 18.16 -12.90
N ARG A 746 -20.12 18.04 -12.32
CA ARG A 746 -19.56 16.77 -11.81
C ARG A 746 -19.40 16.68 -10.29
N GLY A 747 -19.69 17.75 -9.54
CA GLY A 747 -19.54 17.77 -8.07
C GLY A 747 -18.08 17.82 -7.57
N SER A 748 -17.12 18.11 -8.44
CA SER A 748 -15.72 18.37 -8.05
C SER A 748 -15.59 19.69 -7.27
N PRO A 749 -14.60 19.82 -6.35
CA PRO A 749 -14.26 21.09 -5.73
C PRO A 749 -13.99 22.22 -6.74
N PRO A 750 -14.27 23.48 -6.38
CA PRO A 750 -13.96 24.62 -7.24
C PRO A 750 -12.44 24.85 -7.36
N PRO A 751 -11.98 25.53 -8.43
CA PRO A 751 -10.59 25.96 -8.55
C PRO A 751 -10.21 26.91 -7.39
N PRO A 752 -8.90 27.06 -7.08
CA PRO A 752 -8.43 27.95 -6.03
C PRO A 752 -8.94 29.38 -6.25
N GLN A 753 -9.28 30.06 -5.16
CA GLN A 753 -9.63 31.49 -5.23
C GLN A 753 -8.52 32.31 -5.90
N ARG A 754 -8.92 33.36 -6.64
CA ARG A 754 -8.04 34.30 -7.35
C ARG A 754 -6.94 34.83 -6.42
N ARG A 755 -5.68 34.70 -6.81
CA ARG A 755 -4.54 34.94 -5.91
C ARG A 755 -3.24 35.33 -6.61
N TYR A 756 -2.37 36.02 -5.90
CA TYR A 756 -1.03 36.38 -6.36
C TYR A 756 0.03 36.08 -5.27
N GLY A 757 1.29 35.95 -5.67
CA GLY A 757 2.39 35.62 -4.75
C GLY A 757 2.29 34.21 -4.16
N HIS A 758 1.61 33.29 -4.85
CA HIS A 758 1.50 31.88 -4.50
C HIS A 758 2.56 31.06 -5.23
N THR A 759 2.78 29.82 -4.81
CA THR A 759 3.63 28.85 -5.53
C THR A 759 2.77 27.83 -6.27
N MET A 760 3.25 27.39 -7.43
CA MET A 760 2.75 26.22 -8.15
C MET A 760 3.94 25.34 -8.52
N VAL A 761 3.85 24.04 -8.25
CA VAL A 761 4.88 23.06 -8.63
C VAL A 761 4.21 21.87 -9.33
N ALA A 762 4.88 21.29 -10.31
CA ALA A 762 4.45 20.04 -10.93
C ALA A 762 5.12 18.84 -10.23
N PHE A 763 4.37 17.76 -10.03
CA PHE A 763 4.90 16.45 -9.66
C PHE A 763 4.06 15.35 -10.31
N ASP A 764 4.72 14.45 -11.04
CA ASP A 764 4.09 13.49 -11.94
C ASP A 764 3.05 14.18 -12.87
N ARG A 765 1.76 13.83 -12.79
CA ARG A 765 0.67 14.44 -13.58
C ARG A 765 -0.06 15.60 -12.89
N HIS A 766 0.36 15.98 -11.69
CA HIS A 766 -0.39 16.89 -10.82
C HIS A 766 0.30 18.26 -10.70
N LEU A 767 -0.50 19.32 -10.65
CA LEU A 767 -0.05 20.69 -10.31
C LEU A 767 -0.51 21.04 -8.90
N TYR A 768 0.43 21.30 -8.00
CA TYR A 768 0.16 21.64 -6.60
C TYR A 768 0.28 23.15 -6.38
N VAL A 769 -0.78 23.80 -5.90
CA VAL A 769 -0.89 25.24 -5.67
C VAL A 769 -1.01 25.54 -4.18
N PHE A 770 -0.09 26.35 -3.64
CA PHE A 770 -0.04 26.68 -2.21
C PHE A 770 0.12 28.19 -1.95
N GLY A 771 -0.60 28.68 -0.93
CA GLY A 771 -0.43 30.03 -0.39
C GLY A 771 -0.90 31.15 -1.34
N GLY A 772 -0.23 32.30 -1.22
CA GLY A 772 -0.55 33.57 -1.87
C GLY A 772 -1.43 34.47 -1.01
N ALA A 773 -1.89 35.57 -1.60
CA ALA A 773 -2.95 36.41 -1.04
C ALA A 773 -4.19 36.36 -1.95
N ALA A 774 -5.36 36.14 -1.35
CA ALA A 774 -6.67 36.08 -2.01
C ALA A 774 -7.66 36.97 -1.25
N ASP A 775 -8.18 38.02 -1.89
CA ASP A 775 -9.21 38.93 -1.35
C ASP A 775 -8.97 39.35 0.12
N ASN A 776 -7.77 39.89 0.40
CA ASN A 776 -7.26 40.30 1.72
C ASN A 776 -6.98 39.18 2.75
N THR A 777 -7.09 37.90 2.37
CA THR A 777 -6.72 36.74 3.22
C THR A 777 -5.43 36.07 2.74
N LEU A 778 -4.75 35.35 3.64
CA LEU A 778 -3.62 34.48 3.32
C LEU A 778 -4.05 33.01 3.42
N PRO A 779 -4.53 32.37 2.34
CA PRO A 779 -4.90 30.96 2.37
C PRO A 779 -3.71 30.06 2.74
N ASN A 780 -3.97 29.04 3.55
CA ASN A 780 -3.04 27.94 3.89
C ASN A 780 -3.49 26.59 3.30
N GLU A 781 -4.53 26.59 2.47
CA GLU A 781 -4.97 25.41 1.73
C GLU A 781 -3.96 25.03 0.63
N LEU A 782 -3.74 23.72 0.49
CA LEU A 782 -3.04 23.13 -0.65
C LEU A 782 -4.08 22.61 -1.64
N HIS A 783 -4.06 23.13 -2.86
CA HIS A 783 -4.88 22.62 -3.95
C HIS A 783 -4.04 21.75 -4.88
N CYS A 784 -4.66 20.73 -5.47
CA CYS A 784 -4.07 19.90 -6.50
C CYS A 784 -4.96 19.97 -7.75
N TYR A 785 -4.34 20.03 -8.93
CA TYR A 785 -5.01 19.92 -10.22
C TYR A 785 -4.46 18.71 -10.98
N ASP A 786 -5.34 17.81 -11.35
CA ASP A 786 -5.02 16.63 -12.17
C ASP A 786 -5.10 16.99 -13.66
N VAL A 787 -3.97 16.90 -14.37
CA VAL A 787 -3.87 17.28 -15.78
C VAL A 787 -4.60 16.30 -16.71
N ASP A 788 -4.79 15.04 -16.31
CA ASP A 788 -5.51 14.03 -17.09
C ASP A 788 -7.03 14.16 -16.95
N PHE A 789 -7.52 14.29 -15.71
CA PHE A 789 -8.96 14.39 -15.44
C PHE A 789 -9.51 15.81 -15.54
N GLN A 790 -8.63 16.82 -15.60
CA GLN A 790 -8.94 18.26 -15.64
C GLN A 790 -9.76 18.74 -14.43
N THR A 791 -9.49 18.14 -13.27
CA THR A 791 -10.23 18.38 -12.01
C THR A 791 -9.33 18.96 -10.92
N TRP A 792 -9.89 19.88 -10.14
CA TRP A 792 -9.30 20.39 -8.91
C TRP A 792 -9.75 19.59 -7.69
N GLU A 793 -8.86 19.47 -6.71
CA GLU A 793 -9.13 18.96 -5.36
C GLU A 793 -8.44 19.84 -4.30
N VAL A 794 -8.95 19.78 -3.06
CA VAL A 794 -8.30 20.40 -1.89
C VAL A 794 -7.65 19.30 -1.07
N VAL A 795 -6.32 19.30 -1.04
CA VAL A 795 -5.52 18.23 -0.44
C VAL A 795 -5.64 18.29 1.09
N GLN A 796 -6.24 17.26 1.66
CA GLN A 796 -6.39 17.15 3.12
C GLN A 796 -5.07 16.67 3.74
N PRO A 797 -4.54 17.36 4.78
CA PRO A 797 -3.39 16.87 5.54
C PRO A 797 -3.66 15.51 6.19
N SER A 798 -2.65 14.65 6.23
CA SER A 798 -2.72 13.41 7.02
C SER A 798 -2.89 13.71 8.51
N SER A 799 -3.66 12.89 9.22
CA SER A 799 -3.77 12.92 10.69
C SER A 799 -2.49 12.51 11.41
N ASP A 800 -1.52 11.92 10.69
CA ASP A 800 -0.15 11.66 11.16
C ASP A 800 0.87 12.73 10.73
N SER A 801 0.41 13.87 10.20
CA SER A 801 1.18 15.12 10.31
C SER A 801 1.35 15.42 11.79
N GLU A 802 2.56 15.78 12.23
CA GLU A 802 2.96 15.82 13.65
C GLU A 802 2.18 16.93 14.43
N VAL A 803 0.92 16.66 14.81
CA VAL A 803 0.06 17.55 15.61
C VAL A 803 0.10 17.08 17.07
N GLY A 804 0.88 17.79 17.88
CA GLY A 804 1.27 17.34 19.22
C GLY A 804 0.11 17.15 20.21
N GLY A 805 0.04 15.96 20.81
CA GLY A 805 -0.67 15.68 22.05
C GLY A 805 0.17 14.74 22.91
N ALA A 806 0.61 15.20 24.09
CA ALA A 806 1.44 14.45 25.02
C ALA A 806 1.11 14.82 26.47
N GLU A 807 1.22 13.83 27.36
CA GLU A 807 0.84 13.93 28.78
C GLU A 807 1.90 14.65 29.62
N VAL A 808 1.49 15.27 30.74
CA VAL A 808 2.40 15.90 31.71
C VAL A 808 2.23 15.23 33.08
N PRO A 809 3.32 14.68 33.68
CA PRO A 809 3.28 14.13 35.04
C PRO A 809 3.47 15.22 36.11
N GLU A 810 2.86 15.02 37.28
CA GLU A 810 2.92 15.96 38.42
C GLU A 810 4.31 16.06 39.07
N ARG A 811 4.63 17.22 39.68
CA ARG A 811 4.96 17.27 41.13
C ARG A 811 5.13 18.68 41.74
N ALA A 812 4.52 18.83 42.92
CA ALA A 812 4.94 19.59 44.11
C ALA A 812 5.18 21.13 44.01
N ALA A 813 4.90 21.82 45.13
CA ALA A 813 4.96 23.28 45.27
C ALA A 813 5.60 23.71 46.60
N ALA A 814 6.00 24.98 46.67
CA ALA A 814 6.32 25.74 47.90
C ALA A 814 6.06 27.24 47.64
N SER A 815 5.85 28.05 48.69
CA SER A 815 5.24 29.39 48.62
C SER A 815 5.74 30.34 49.71
N GLU A 816 5.70 31.66 49.50
CA GLU A 816 5.61 32.72 50.53
C GLU A 816 5.14 34.06 49.92
N GLU A 817 4.64 35.02 50.73
CA GLU A 817 3.70 36.10 50.33
C GLU A 817 4.08 37.54 50.86
N MET A 818 3.36 38.67 50.75
CA MET A 818 1.95 38.96 50.36
C MET A 818 1.65 40.39 49.78
N PRO A 819 1.82 41.54 50.49
CA PRO A 819 0.77 42.60 50.48
C PRO A 819 1.22 44.06 50.14
N ALA A 820 0.35 45.08 49.97
CA ALA A 820 -1.04 45.18 49.46
C ALA A 820 -1.58 46.66 49.44
N LEU A 821 -2.30 47.06 48.37
CA LEU A 821 -3.44 48.02 48.35
C LEU A 821 -3.22 49.53 48.71
N PRO A 822 -4.21 50.46 48.50
CA PRO A 822 -5.61 50.38 47.98
C PRO A 822 -5.80 51.22 46.66
N SER A 823 -6.92 51.85 46.23
CA SER A 823 -8.31 52.12 46.73
C SER A 823 -9.31 52.55 45.62
N GLU A 824 -10.58 52.09 45.73
CA GLU A 824 -11.90 52.73 45.44
C GLU A 824 -12.28 53.41 44.08
N ASP A 825 -13.53 53.29 43.56
CA ASP A 825 -14.65 52.31 43.74
C ASP A 825 -15.63 52.44 42.53
N ARG A 826 -16.96 52.71 42.51
CA ARG A 826 -18.04 53.04 43.48
C ARG A 826 -19.37 52.27 43.19
N GLY A 827 -19.27 50.98 42.86
CA GLY A 827 -20.41 50.05 42.84
C GLY A 827 -21.40 50.12 41.64
N GLY A 828 -22.59 49.51 41.70
CA GLY A 828 -23.14 48.83 42.89
C GLY A 828 -24.44 47.99 42.81
N PHE A 829 -25.08 47.78 41.64
CA PHE A 829 -26.37 47.04 41.48
C PHE A 829 -26.15 45.67 40.78
N LYS A 830 -26.72 44.50 41.15
CA LYS A 830 -27.80 44.05 42.08
C LYS A 830 -29.22 44.42 41.62
N LYS A 831 -30.26 43.57 41.61
CA LYS A 831 -30.62 42.26 42.23
C LYS A 831 -31.35 41.39 41.18
N SER A 832 -31.74 40.12 41.32
CA SER A 832 -31.47 38.89 42.12
C SER A 832 -32.40 37.79 41.51
N ARG A 833 -32.47 36.49 41.86
CA ARG A 833 -32.05 35.66 43.01
C ARG A 833 -31.36 34.39 42.49
N ASP A 834 -30.17 34.04 42.98
CA ASP A 834 -29.91 33.05 44.06
C ASP A 834 -30.16 31.59 43.58
N VAL A 835 -29.28 30.59 43.76
CA VAL A 835 -28.41 30.27 44.91
C VAL A 835 -27.10 29.54 44.51
N PHE A 836 -26.00 29.88 45.20
CA PHE A 836 -24.68 29.22 45.35
C PHE A 836 -23.88 28.67 44.15
N GLY A 837 -22.71 29.30 43.94
CA GLY A 837 -21.53 28.81 43.21
C GLY A 837 -20.57 30.00 43.03
N LEU A 838 -19.54 30.13 43.88
CA LEU A 838 -18.75 31.37 43.93
C LEU A 838 -17.72 31.47 42.79
N ASP A 839 -17.99 32.41 41.89
CA ASP A 839 -17.14 33.07 40.89
C ASP A 839 -16.45 34.28 41.60
N PHE A 840 -15.37 34.96 41.20
CA PHE A 840 -14.63 35.16 39.93
C PHE A 840 -13.10 35.19 40.28
N GLY A 841 -12.11 35.57 39.47
CA GLY A 841 -12.11 36.41 38.28
C GLY A 841 -10.69 36.71 37.78
N THR A 842 -10.43 36.25 36.56
CA THR A 842 -9.26 36.53 35.74
C THR A 842 -8.99 38.02 35.52
N THR A 843 -7.73 38.45 35.67
CA THR A 843 -7.17 39.63 34.98
C THR A 843 -5.80 39.29 34.39
N ASN A 844 -5.37 40.04 33.38
CA ASN A 844 -4.35 39.58 32.43
C ASN A 844 -2.89 39.82 32.85
N ALA A 845 -2.08 38.76 32.76
CA ALA A 845 -0.66 38.83 32.44
C ALA A 845 -0.37 37.91 31.23
N LYS A 846 0.67 38.22 30.44
CA LYS A 846 0.93 37.65 29.10
C LYS A 846 0.79 36.12 29.05
N GLN A 847 -0.05 35.64 28.13
CA GLN A 847 -0.07 34.23 27.73
C GLN A 847 1.33 33.78 27.25
N PRO A 848 1.80 32.58 27.63
CA PRO A 848 2.76 31.85 26.81
C PRO A 848 2.17 31.64 25.42
N SER A 849 2.97 31.78 24.36
CA SER A 849 2.51 31.49 23.00
C SER A 849 2.02 30.03 22.91
N PRO A 850 0.89 29.75 22.25
CA PRO A 850 0.43 28.38 22.05
C PRO A 850 1.48 27.54 21.29
N PRO A 851 1.47 26.21 21.43
CA PRO A 851 2.35 25.34 20.65
C PRO A 851 2.16 25.63 19.15
N ALA A 852 3.28 25.83 18.45
CA ALA A 852 3.25 26.24 17.05
C ALA A 852 2.67 25.12 16.18
N SER A 853 1.70 25.45 15.31
CA SER A 853 1.16 24.50 14.36
C SER A 853 2.24 24.01 13.39
N GLU A 854 2.29 22.70 13.16
CA GLU A 854 3.20 22.08 12.20
C GLU A 854 2.68 22.13 10.76
N LEU A 855 1.42 22.54 10.57
CA LEU A 855 0.93 22.99 9.27
C LEU A 855 1.55 24.35 8.91
N PRO A 856 1.85 24.61 7.63
CA PRO A 856 2.31 25.92 7.19
C PRO A 856 1.23 26.97 7.40
N SER A 857 1.56 28.06 8.10
CA SER A 857 0.69 29.23 8.18
C SER A 857 0.53 29.90 6.81
N GLY A 858 -0.61 30.58 6.62
CA GLY A 858 -0.93 31.33 5.41
C GLY A 858 0.17 32.34 5.07
N ARG A 859 0.61 32.35 3.81
CA ARG A 859 1.78 33.13 3.38
C ARG A 859 1.75 33.47 1.90
N LEU A 860 2.27 34.66 1.58
CA LEU A 860 2.54 35.11 0.21
C LEU A 860 4.03 35.39 0.00
N PHE A 861 4.48 35.34 -1.25
CA PHE A 861 5.87 35.58 -1.66
C PHE A 861 6.89 34.66 -0.96
N HIS A 862 6.46 33.47 -0.53
CA HIS A 862 7.32 32.32 -0.32
C HIS A 862 7.75 31.74 -1.69
N ALA A 863 8.72 30.85 -1.68
CA ALA A 863 9.06 30.03 -2.85
C ALA A 863 9.17 28.56 -2.46
N ALA A 864 9.04 27.68 -3.45
CA ALA A 864 8.97 26.24 -3.26
C ALA A 864 9.71 25.50 -4.39
N ALA A 865 10.30 24.36 -4.07
CA ALA A 865 10.89 23.44 -5.04
C ALA A 865 10.65 21.98 -4.67
N VAL A 866 10.81 21.08 -5.64
CA VAL A 866 10.58 19.64 -5.48
C VAL A 866 11.91 18.91 -5.45
N ILE A 867 12.09 18.03 -4.47
CA ILE A 867 13.19 17.04 -4.44
C ILE A 867 12.57 15.66 -4.28
N SER A 868 12.80 14.80 -5.29
CA SER A 868 12.24 13.46 -5.38
C SER A 868 10.71 13.45 -5.30
N ASP A 869 10.16 13.15 -4.13
CA ASP A 869 8.75 12.84 -3.82
C ASP A 869 8.11 13.86 -2.85
N ALA A 870 8.80 14.98 -2.61
CA ALA A 870 8.35 16.01 -1.67
C ALA A 870 8.62 17.43 -2.18
N MET A 871 7.69 18.33 -1.83
CA MET A 871 7.82 19.78 -1.96
C MET A 871 8.42 20.37 -0.69
N TYR A 872 9.32 21.33 -0.86
CA TYR A 872 9.95 22.11 0.21
C TYR A 872 9.55 23.57 0.03
N ILE A 873 8.95 24.18 1.06
CA ILE A 873 8.45 25.56 1.05
C ILE A 873 9.25 26.38 2.06
N PHE A 874 9.84 27.50 1.62
CA PHE A 874 10.65 28.36 2.47
C PHE A 874 10.12 29.79 2.59
N GLY A 875 10.20 30.33 3.81
CA GLY A 875 10.04 31.75 4.11
C GLY A 875 8.68 32.33 3.68
N GLY A 876 8.73 33.52 3.09
CA GLY A 876 7.55 34.29 2.69
C GLY A 876 7.17 35.38 3.69
N THR A 877 6.07 36.08 3.39
CA THR A 877 5.43 37.03 4.28
C THR A 877 4.18 36.37 4.89
N VAL A 878 4.07 36.40 6.22
CA VAL A 878 2.90 35.96 6.99
C VAL A 878 2.15 37.18 7.55
N ASP A 879 1.16 36.96 8.41
CA ASP A 879 0.36 38.00 9.06
C ASP A 879 1.20 39.11 9.70
N ASN A 880 0.61 40.31 9.79
CA ASN A 880 1.28 41.54 10.21
C ASN A 880 2.55 41.90 9.40
N ASN A 881 2.61 41.47 8.13
CA ASN A 881 3.71 41.73 7.18
C ASN A 881 5.07 41.15 7.63
N ILE A 882 5.07 40.18 8.56
CA ILE A 882 6.28 39.58 9.13
C ILE A 882 6.96 38.67 8.09
N ARG A 883 8.29 38.75 7.98
CA ARG A 883 9.09 37.83 7.15
C ARG A 883 9.36 36.53 7.92
N SER A 884 9.04 35.40 7.29
CA SER A 884 9.34 34.07 7.83
C SER A 884 10.73 33.59 7.43
N GLY A 885 11.33 32.76 8.28
CA GLY A 885 12.54 31.96 7.99
C GLY A 885 12.27 30.46 8.12
N GLU A 886 11.00 30.06 8.13
CA GLU A 886 10.58 28.67 8.33
C GLU A 886 10.75 27.84 7.04
N MET A 887 11.01 26.55 7.21
CA MET A 887 10.98 25.54 6.16
C MET A 887 9.87 24.53 6.46
N TYR A 888 9.07 24.18 5.46
CA TYR A 888 8.07 23.12 5.54
C TYR A 888 8.29 22.09 4.44
N ARG A 889 8.12 20.82 4.77
CA ARG A 889 8.14 19.70 3.82
C ARG A 889 6.73 19.14 3.67
N PHE A 890 6.32 18.93 2.42
CA PHE A 890 5.08 18.27 2.06
C PHE A 890 5.37 17.00 1.25
N GLN A 891 4.81 15.87 1.66
CA GLN A 891 4.93 14.60 0.94
C GLN A 891 3.85 14.49 -0.17
N PHE A 892 4.25 14.32 -1.43
CA PHE A 892 3.30 14.08 -2.52
C PHE A 892 2.71 12.66 -2.45
N SER A 893 3.58 11.65 -2.27
CA SER A 893 3.17 10.24 -2.25
C SER A 893 4.15 9.38 -1.45
N CYS A 894 3.67 8.55 -0.52
CA CYS A 894 4.51 7.60 0.22
C CYS A 894 4.67 6.27 -0.55
N TYR A 895 5.72 6.17 -1.36
CA TYR A 895 6.38 4.88 -1.57
C TYR A 895 7.41 4.70 -0.46
N PRO A 896 7.47 3.56 0.26
CA PRO A 896 8.58 3.30 1.16
C PRO A 896 9.87 3.19 0.33
N LYS A 897 10.79 4.14 0.49
CA LYS A 897 12.07 4.11 -0.22
C LYS A 897 12.98 3.06 0.41
N CYS A 898 13.06 1.89 -0.19
CA CYS A 898 14.14 0.94 0.09
C CYS A 898 15.49 1.58 -0.33
N THR A 899 16.11 2.32 0.58
CA THR A 899 17.46 2.89 0.44
C THR A 899 18.45 2.01 1.19
N LEU A 900 19.66 1.85 0.65
CA LEU A 900 20.72 1.02 1.25
C LEU A 900 20.98 1.37 2.72
N HIS A 901 20.95 2.66 3.05
CA HIS A 901 21.15 3.17 4.40
C HIS A 901 20.07 2.67 5.38
N GLU A 902 18.81 2.60 4.93
CA GLU A 902 17.68 2.15 5.73
C GLU A 902 17.55 0.61 5.71
N ASP A 903 17.87 -0.04 4.60
CA ASP A 903 17.77 -1.49 4.43
C ASP A 903 18.86 -2.25 5.18
N TYR A 904 20.12 -1.81 5.07
CA TYR A 904 21.19 -2.32 5.93
C TYR A 904 21.03 -1.81 7.38
N GLY A 905 20.39 -0.65 7.60
CA GLY A 905 19.94 -0.24 8.93
C GLY A 905 18.97 -1.26 9.56
N ARG A 906 17.94 -1.69 8.82
CA ARG A 906 17.01 -2.76 9.22
C ARG A 906 17.72 -4.11 9.40
N LEU A 907 18.72 -4.44 8.60
CA LEU A 907 19.55 -5.64 8.77
C LEU A 907 20.34 -5.59 10.10
N TRP A 908 20.96 -4.45 10.43
CA TRP A 908 21.67 -4.22 11.70
C TRP A 908 20.72 -4.30 12.91
N GLU A 909 19.58 -3.63 12.86
CA GLU A 909 18.61 -3.60 13.96
C GLU A 909 17.92 -4.95 14.19
N SER A 910 17.68 -5.72 13.13
CA SER A 910 17.03 -7.03 13.21
C SER A 910 17.97 -8.18 13.61
N ARG A 911 19.29 -8.02 13.42
CA ARG A 911 20.33 -9.05 13.62
C ARG A 911 20.06 -10.35 12.82
N GLN A 912 19.31 -10.25 11.73
CA GLN A 912 18.87 -11.40 10.92
C GLN A 912 19.97 -11.79 9.92
N PHE A 913 20.39 -13.05 9.97
CA PHE A 913 21.50 -13.62 9.16
C PHE A 913 22.91 -13.22 9.61
N CYS A 914 23.12 -12.77 10.86
CA CYS A 914 24.46 -12.59 11.43
C CYS A 914 25.29 -13.88 11.32
N ASP A 915 26.57 -13.73 10.97
CA ASP A 915 27.56 -14.78 10.69
C ASP A 915 28.89 -14.57 11.46
N VAL A 916 29.10 -13.38 12.03
CA VAL A 916 30.28 -12.99 12.81
C VAL A 916 29.88 -12.36 14.15
N GLU A 917 30.67 -12.65 15.19
CA GLU A 917 30.52 -12.08 16.53
C GLU A 917 31.85 -11.47 16.99
N PHE A 918 31.85 -10.17 17.30
CA PHE A 918 33.02 -9.45 17.78
C PHE A 918 33.05 -9.48 19.31
N VAL A 919 34.15 -9.96 19.89
CA VAL A 919 34.36 -10.04 21.34
C VAL A 919 35.25 -8.87 21.76
N LEU A 920 34.74 -8.00 22.63
CA LEU A 920 35.25 -6.64 22.82
C LEU A 920 35.79 -6.37 24.23
N GLY A 921 36.92 -5.66 24.29
CA GLY A 921 37.55 -5.19 25.52
C GLY A 921 38.03 -6.30 26.46
N GLU A 922 38.29 -5.96 27.72
CA GLU A 922 38.65 -6.90 28.78
C GLU A 922 37.44 -7.57 29.45
N LYS A 923 36.22 -7.09 29.16
CA LYS A 923 34.95 -7.64 29.65
C LYS A 923 34.35 -8.71 28.73
N GLU A 924 34.97 -8.95 27.58
CA GLU A 924 34.54 -9.89 26.54
C GLU A 924 33.07 -9.65 26.08
N GLU A 925 32.68 -8.38 25.94
CA GLU A 925 31.33 -7.99 25.50
C GLU A 925 31.12 -8.33 24.01
N CYS A 926 30.05 -9.05 23.69
CA CYS A 926 29.82 -9.56 22.33
C CYS A 926 28.90 -8.66 21.49
N VAL A 927 29.35 -8.29 20.28
CA VAL A 927 28.57 -7.55 19.28
C VAL A 927 28.49 -8.33 17.97
N GLN A 928 27.29 -8.75 17.57
CA GLN A 928 27.06 -9.55 16.36
C GLN A 928 26.94 -8.68 15.09
N GLY A 929 27.34 -9.23 13.95
CA GLY A 929 27.22 -8.59 12.64
C GLY A 929 27.29 -9.55 11.44
N HIS A 930 27.51 -8.96 10.27
CA HIS A 930 27.51 -9.61 8.96
C HIS A 930 28.86 -9.40 8.28
N VAL A 931 29.59 -10.48 7.96
CA VAL A 931 30.90 -10.47 7.28
C VAL A 931 30.81 -9.68 5.98
N ALA A 932 29.75 -9.89 5.20
CA ALA A 932 29.54 -9.21 3.92
C ALA A 932 29.47 -7.67 4.05
N ILE A 933 28.87 -7.14 5.13
CA ILE A 933 28.80 -5.69 5.34
C ILE A 933 30.10 -5.17 5.96
N VAL A 934 30.66 -5.86 6.96
CA VAL A 934 31.84 -5.39 7.68
C VAL A 934 33.09 -5.39 6.79
N THR A 935 33.29 -6.44 5.98
CA THR A 935 34.47 -6.56 5.11
C THR A 935 34.44 -5.59 3.93
N ALA A 936 33.26 -5.27 3.39
CA ALA A 936 33.06 -4.25 2.36
C ALA A 936 33.43 -2.85 2.86
N ARG A 937 33.10 -2.53 4.13
CA ARG A 937 33.21 -1.18 4.70
C ARG A 937 34.48 -0.92 5.51
N SER A 938 35.21 -1.96 5.93
CA SER A 938 36.46 -1.79 6.71
C SER A 938 37.55 -2.79 6.30
N ARG A 939 38.62 -2.26 5.69
CA ARG A 939 39.85 -3.01 5.36
C ARG A 939 40.59 -3.51 6.60
N TRP A 940 40.39 -2.88 7.76
CA TRP A 940 40.97 -3.32 9.03
C TRP A 940 40.20 -4.52 9.60
N LEU A 941 38.88 -4.43 9.69
CA LEU A 941 38.05 -5.54 10.17
C LEU A 941 38.08 -6.73 9.20
N ARG A 942 38.20 -6.51 7.88
CA ARG A 942 38.46 -7.58 6.90
C ARG A 942 39.70 -8.42 7.27
N ARG A 943 40.82 -7.79 7.64
CA ARG A 943 42.04 -8.50 8.05
C ARG A 943 41.82 -9.34 9.33
N LYS A 944 41.11 -8.81 10.33
CA LYS A 944 40.77 -9.57 11.56
C LYS A 944 39.83 -10.75 11.27
N ILE A 945 38.86 -10.59 10.36
CA ILE A 945 37.93 -11.66 9.93
C ILE A 945 38.67 -12.78 9.19
N VAL A 946 39.59 -12.45 8.27
CA VAL A 946 40.42 -13.46 7.56
C VAL A 946 41.26 -14.26 8.56
N GLN A 947 41.96 -13.59 9.48
CA GLN A 947 42.73 -14.24 10.54
C GLN A 947 41.89 -15.15 11.46
N ALA A 948 40.61 -14.83 11.67
CA ALA A 948 39.69 -15.69 12.41
C ALA A 948 39.27 -16.92 11.59
N LYS A 949 39.00 -16.77 10.29
CA LYS A 949 38.70 -17.90 9.38
C LYS A 949 39.88 -18.87 9.30
N GLU A 950 41.11 -18.36 9.14
CA GLU A 950 42.33 -19.17 9.08
C GLU A 950 42.52 -20.03 10.33
N ARG A 951 42.35 -19.45 11.53
CA ARG A 951 42.44 -20.17 12.81
C ARG A 951 41.32 -21.21 12.99
N LEU A 952 40.12 -20.94 12.47
CA LEU A 952 39.02 -21.90 12.52
C LEU A 952 39.28 -23.08 11.59
N ALA A 953 39.82 -22.85 10.39
CA ALA A 953 40.23 -23.91 9.48
C ALA A 953 41.32 -24.81 10.09
N GLN A 954 42.37 -24.21 10.67
CA GLN A 954 43.44 -24.95 11.36
C GLN A 954 42.89 -25.86 12.49
N LYS A 955 41.98 -25.35 13.32
CA LYS A 955 41.32 -26.17 14.36
C LYS A 955 40.52 -27.33 13.79
N LEU A 956 39.77 -27.12 12.72
CA LEU A 956 38.97 -28.17 12.09
C LEU A 956 39.85 -29.23 11.42
N GLU A 957 41.01 -28.86 10.89
CA GLU A 957 42.02 -29.80 10.38
C GLU A 957 42.69 -30.60 11.51
N GLU A 958 43.02 -29.96 12.64
CA GLU A 958 43.54 -30.62 13.85
C GLU A 958 42.51 -31.60 14.46
N GLU A 959 41.25 -31.20 14.57
CA GLU A 959 40.15 -32.04 15.07
C GLU A 959 39.86 -33.22 14.11
N ALA A 960 39.91 -33.00 12.79
CA ALA A 960 39.75 -34.07 11.80
C ALA A 960 40.91 -35.07 11.79
N ALA A 961 42.13 -34.64 12.12
CA ALA A 961 43.31 -35.51 12.21
C ALA A 961 43.29 -36.47 13.41
N LEU A 962 42.45 -36.20 14.43
CA LEU A 962 42.33 -37.00 15.66
C LEU A 962 41.22 -38.06 15.64
N ALA A 963 40.43 -38.14 14.57
CA ALA A 963 39.28 -39.05 14.47
C ALA A 963 39.67 -40.48 14.01
N PRO A 964 39.27 -41.55 14.73
CA PRO A 964 39.48 -42.93 14.28
C PRO A 964 38.69 -43.26 13.00
N ARG A 965 39.33 -43.95 12.06
CA ARG A 965 38.70 -44.41 10.81
C ARG A 965 37.92 -45.72 11.00
N GLU A 966 36.69 -45.64 11.46
CA GLU A 966 35.72 -46.75 11.32
C GLU A 966 34.26 -46.27 11.29
N ALA A 967 33.39 -47.09 10.69
CA ALA A 967 31.96 -46.87 10.37
C ALA A 967 31.64 -45.85 9.22
N PRO A 968 30.57 -46.08 8.43
CA PRO A 968 30.11 -45.14 7.41
C PRO A 968 29.30 -43.99 8.01
N ALA A 969 29.46 -42.78 7.49
CA ALA A 969 28.75 -41.59 7.99
C ALA A 969 27.24 -41.66 7.73
N VAL A 970 26.44 -41.62 8.80
CA VAL A 970 25.01 -41.30 8.75
C VAL A 970 24.87 -39.76 8.73
N PRO A 971 24.10 -39.16 7.79
CA PRO A 971 23.96 -37.72 7.74
C PRO A 971 23.13 -37.20 8.93
N VAL A 972 23.80 -36.53 9.87
CA VAL A 972 23.17 -35.84 11.01
C VAL A 972 22.69 -34.46 10.52
N GLY A 973 21.39 -34.35 10.26
CA GLY A 973 20.82 -33.16 9.63
C GLY A 973 20.71 -31.93 10.53
N GLY A 974 20.80 -30.74 9.92
CA GLY A 974 20.14 -29.52 10.41
C GLY A 974 20.87 -28.66 11.45
N ALA A 975 22.12 -28.94 11.79
CA ALA A 975 22.92 -28.01 12.60
C ALA A 975 23.26 -26.75 11.78
N ARG A 976 23.07 -25.55 12.36
CA ARG A 976 23.63 -24.32 11.77
C ARG A 976 25.16 -24.34 11.92
N PRO A 977 25.92 -23.81 10.95
CA PRO A 977 27.35 -23.56 11.16
C PRO A 977 27.54 -22.57 12.34
N PRO A 978 28.61 -22.71 13.14
CA PRO A 978 28.90 -21.81 14.25
C PRO A 978 29.24 -20.39 13.76
N LEU A 979 28.99 -19.40 14.61
CA LEU A 979 29.37 -18.01 14.34
C LEU A 979 30.90 -17.85 14.34
N LEU A 980 31.41 -16.98 13.48
CA LEU A 980 32.84 -16.64 13.46
C LEU A 980 33.15 -15.64 14.59
N HIS A 981 33.89 -16.08 15.62
CA HIS A 981 34.29 -15.20 16.73
C HIS A 981 35.57 -14.40 16.39
N VAL A 982 35.54 -13.08 16.58
CA VAL A 982 36.64 -12.15 16.27
C VAL A 982 36.95 -11.27 17.48
N ALA A 983 38.10 -11.47 18.13
CA ALA A 983 38.49 -10.70 19.31
C ALA A 983 39.13 -9.35 18.96
N ILE A 984 38.67 -8.28 19.61
CA ILE A 984 39.18 -6.90 19.50
C ILE A 984 39.27 -6.31 20.92
N ARG A 985 40.45 -6.41 21.54
CA ARG A 985 40.70 -5.92 22.91
C ARG A 985 40.82 -4.39 22.96
N GLU A 986 41.14 -3.78 21.83
CA GLU A 986 41.38 -2.35 21.66
C GLU A 986 40.10 -1.48 21.53
N ALA A 987 38.91 -2.08 21.68
CA ALA A 987 37.61 -1.40 21.57
C ALA A 987 36.62 -1.80 22.67
N GLU A 988 35.84 -0.84 23.17
CA GLU A 988 34.69 -1.08 24.06
C GLU A 988 33.38 -1.25 23.27
N ALA A 989 32.38 -1.93 23.84
CA ALA A 989 31.13 -2.25 23.15
C ALA A 989 30.34 -1.01 22.68
N ARG A 990 30.11 -0.02 23.54
CA ARG A 990 29.25 1.14 23.23
C ARG A 990 29.81 2.02 22.08
N PRO A 991 31.10 2.38 22.03
CA PRO A 991 31.70 3.02 20.86
C PRO A 991 31.71 2.11 19.61
N PHE A 992 31.95 0.81 19.77
CA PHE A 992 31.97 -0.13 18.65
C PHE A 992 30.59 -0.33 18.02
N GLU A 993 29.50 -0.30 18.79
CA GLU A 993 28.13 -0.33 18.24
C GLU A 993 27.80 0.90 17.38
N VAL A 994 28.27 2.09 17.75
CA VAL A 994 28.10 3.31 16.94
C VAL A 994 28.93 3.23 15.66
N LEU A 995 30.17 2.72 15.74
CA LEU A 995 31.01 2.46 14.57
C LEU A 995 30.35 1.44 13.64
N MET A 996 29.81 0.35 14.17
CA MET A 996 29.08 -0.65 13.40
C MET A 996 27.82 -0.06 12.77
N GLN A 997 27.02 0.75 13.49
CA GLN A 997 25.89 1.46 12.89
C GLN A 997 26.31 2.32 11.70
N PHE A 998 27.47 2.99 11.75
CA PHE A 998 28.02 3.72 10.60
C PHE A 998 28.40 2.79 9.43
N LEU A 999 28.96 1.59 9.67
CA LEU A 999 29.28 0.66 8.58
C LEU A 999 28.03 0.28 7.78
N TYR A 1000 26.89 0.05 8.42
CA TYR A 1000 25.64 -0.33 7.73
C TYR A 1000 24.92 0.89 7.13
N THR A 1001 24.93 2.04 7.82
CA THR A 1001 24.05 3.19 7.46
C THR A 1001 24.78 4.37 6.79
N ASP A 1002 26.11 4.39 6.76
CA ASP A 1002 26.95 5.55 6.38
C ASP A 1002 26.71 6.83 7.22
N LYS A 1003 26.06 6.70 8.38
CA LYS A 1003 25.64 7.82 9.25
C LYS A 1003 26.07 7.57 10.70
N ILE A 1004 26.37 8.65 11.42
CA ILE A 1004 26.42 8.65 12.88
C ILE A 1004 25.06 9.14 13.40
N LYS A 1005 24.47 8.44 14.38
CA LYS A 1005 23.29 8.95 15.09
C LYS A 1005 23.73 9.96 16.15
N TYR A 1006 23.74 11.24 15.79
CA TYR A 1006 24.13 12.32 16.69
C TYR A 1006 23.26 12.35 17.97
N PRO A 1007 23.87 12.35 19.17
CA PRO A 1007 23.13 12.54 20.42
C PRO A 1007 22.73 14.01 20.68
N ARG A 1008 22.49 14.38 21.95
CA ARG A 1008 22.03 15.73 22.31
C ARG A 1008 23.19 16.73 22.25
N LYS A 1009 23.11 17.69 21.34
CA LYS A 1009 24.15 18.72 21.15
C LYS A 1009 24.47 19.45 22.48
N GLY A 1010 25.75 19.48 22.84
CA GLY A 1010 26.28 20.12 24.06
C GLY A 1010 26.42 19.20 25.28
N HIS A 1011 25.84 17.99 25.28
CA HIS A 1011 25.96 17.09 26.44
C HIS A 1011 27.36 16.44 26.51
N VAL A 1012 28.06 16.60 27.63
CA VAL A 1012 29.48 16.21 27.76
C VAL A 1012 29.72 14.72 27.50
N GLU A 1013 28.88 13.86 28.08
CA GLU A 1013 28.96 12.39 27.91
C GLU A 1013 28.83 11.96 26.44
N ASP A 1014 28.03 12.69 25.67
CA ASP A 1014 27.76 12.41 24.27
C ASP A 1014 28.92 12.86 23.38
N VAL A 1015 29.59 13.97 23.72
CA VAL A 1015 30.82 14.38 23.03
C VAL A 1015 31.95 13.38 23.32
N LEU A 1016 32.09 12.93 24.57
CA LEU A 1016 33.08 11.91 24.95
C LEU A 1016 32.86 10.59 24.19
N LEU A 1017 31.62 10.10 24.10
CA LEU A 1017 31.31 8.90 23.31
C LEU A 1017 31.75 9.03 21.84
N ILE A 1018 31.52 10.19 21.21
CA ILE A 1018 31.95 10.41 19.82
C ILE A 1018 33.48 10.58 19.68
N MET A 1019 34.19 10.98 20.75
CA MET A 1019 35.67 10.97 20.78
C MET A 1019 36.25 9.54 20.84
N ASP A 1020 35.59 8.61 21.54
CA ASP A 1020 35.99 7.20 21.51
C ASP A 1020 35.69 6.57 20.14
N VAL A 1021 34.56 6.91 19.51
CA VAL A 1021 34.28 6.51 18.12
C VAL A 1021 35.31 7.11 17.14
N TYR A 1022 35.76 8.35 17.36
CA TYR A 1022 36.84 8.99 16.57
C TYR A 1022 38.18 8.25 16.71
N LYS A 1023 38.55 7.85 17.92
CA LYS A 1023 39.74 7.02 18.19
C LYS A 1023 39.67 5.66 17.49
N LEU A 1024 38.50 5.01 17.49
CA LEU A 1024 38.28 3.78 16.72
C LEU A 1024 38.32 4.03 15.20
N ALA A 1025 37.77 5.14 14.71
CA ALA A 1025 37.81 5.51 13.30
C ALA A 1025 39.26 5.67 12.79
N LEU A 1026 40.11 6.37 13.53
CA LEU A 1026 41.55 6.48 13.26
C LEU A 1026 42.22 5.10 13.27
N SER A 1027 41.94 4.29 14.29
CA SER A 1027 42.57 2.98 14.51
C SER A 1027 42.19 1.95 13.44
N PHE A 1028 40.94 1.98 12.94
CA PHE A 1028 40.42 1.10 11.90
C PHE A 1028 40.54 1.69 10.48
N GLN A 1029 41.15 2.87 10.35
CA GLN A 1029 41.43 3.56 9.08
C GLN A 1029 40.15 3.94 8.29
N LEU A 1030 39.16 4.52 8.99
CA LEU A 1030 37.85 4.90 8.48
C LEU A 1030 37.72 6.42 8.30
N CYS A 1031 38.44 7.00 7.32
CA CYS A 1031 38.56 8.45 7.09
C CYS A 1031 37.21 9.20 7.01
N ARG A 1032 36.18 8.55 6.46
CA ARG A 1032 34.81 9.11 6.39
C ARG A 1032 34.14 9.24 7.77
N LEU A 1033 34.34 8.26 8.65
CA LEU A 1033 33.85 8.29 10.03
C LEU A 1033 34.66 9.28 10.87
N GLU A 1034 35.98 9.31 10.68
CA GLU A 1034 36.90 10.28 11.29
C GLU A 1034 36.42 11.72 11.05
N GLN A 1035 36.12 12.09 9.80
CA GLN A 1035 35.60 13.42 9.47
C GLN A 1035 34.25 13.73 10.13
N LEU A 1036 33.29 12.80 10.08
CA LEU A 1036 31.95 13.01 10.66
C LEU A 1036 32.01 13.18 12.18
N CYS A 1037 32.81 12.37 12.87
CA CYS A 1037 33.10 12.51 14.29
C CYS A 1037 33.75 13.87 14.59
N ARG A 1038 34.79 14.24 13.82
CA ARG A 1038 35.51 15.52 14.01
C ARG A 1038 34.58 16.72 13.83
N GLN A 1039 33.79 16.75 12.76
CA GLN A 1039 32.83 17.82 12.50
C GLN A 1039 31.79 17.95 13.63
N TYR A 1040 31.28 16.84 14.15
CA TYR A 1040 30.36 16.87 15.30
C TYR A 1040 31.00 17.43 16.57
N ILE A 1041 32.22 16.98 16.89
CA ILE A 1041 32.95 17.43 18.10
C ILE A 1041 33.29 18.92 17.96
N GLU A 1042 33.90 19.36 16.85
CA GLU A 1042 34.22 20.78 16.60
C GLU A 1042 32.97 21.69 16.60
N ALA A 1043 31.81 21.17 16.16
CA ALA A 1043 30.54 21.91 16.20
C ALA A 1043 29.80 21.84 17.55
N SER A 1044 30.30 21.07 18.52
CA SER A 1044 29.71 20.86 19.86
C SER A 1044 30.58 21.34 21.02
N VAL A 1045 31.83 21.75 20.77
CA VAL A 1045 32.70 22.37 21.78
C VAL A 1045 32.22 23.77 22.14
N ASP A 1046 32.00 24.01 23.43
CA ASP A 1046 31.54 25.28 23.99
C ASP A 1046 32.24 25.64 25.30
N LEU A 1047 31.88 26.78 25.89
CA LEU A 1047 32.47 27.26 27.16
C LEU A 1047 32.23 26.33 28.35
N GLN A 1048 31.18 25.50 28.36
CA GLN A 1048 30.85 24.61 29.46
C GLN A 1048 31.63 23.29 29.37
N ASN A 1049 31.88 22.79 28.16
CA ASN A 1049 32.46 21.46 27.95
C ASN A 1049 33.95 21.45 27.51
N VAL A 1050 34.50 22.57 27.00
CA VAL A 1050 35.83 22.59 26.34
C VAL A 1050 36.97 22.03 27.21
N LEU A 1051 36.95 22.24 28.53
CA LEU A 1051 37.99 21.74 29.44
C LEU A 1051 38.02 20.21 29.51
N VAL A 1052 36.85 19.57 29.67
CA VAL A 1052 36.71 18.11 29.73
C VAL A 1052 37.05 17.50 28.36
N VAL A 1053 36.62 18.12 27.27
CA VAL A 1053 36.95 17.69 25.90
C VAL A 1053 38.47 17.84 25.64
N CYS A 1054 39.11 18.92 26.09
CA CYS A 1054 40.55 19.12 25.94
C CYS A 1054 41.38 18.09 26.72
N GLU A 1055 40.96 17.75 27.94
CA GLU A 1055 41.65 16.76 28.77
C GLU A 1055 41.45 15.34 28.22
N SER A 1056 40.24 14.99 27.78
CA SER A 1056 39.96 13.73 27.10
C SER A 1056 40.75 13.61 25.79
N ALA A 1057 40.84 14.68 25.00
CA ALA A 1057 41.63 14.70 23.76
C ALA A 1057 43.13 14.49 24.03
N ALA A 1058 43.66 14.97 25.17
CA ALA A 1058 45.02 14.66 25.60
C ALA A 1058 45.17 13.19 26.03
N LYS A 1059 44.25 12.67 26.85
CA LYS A 1059 44.24 11.26 27.32
C LYS A 1059 44.14 10.24 26.18
N LEU A 1060 43.31 10.54 25.18
CA LEU A 1060 43.10 9.72 23.98
C LEU A 1060 44.12 10.00 22.84
N GLN A 1061 45.10 10.90 23.06
CA GLN A 1061 46.15 11.29 22.11
C GLN A 1061 45.63 11.92 20.79
N LEU A 1062 44.45 12.55 20.83
CA LEU A 1062 43.74 13.11 19.68
C LEU A 1062 44.23 14.53 19.33
N GLY A 1063 45.47 14.61 18.82
CA GLY A 1063 46.21 15.87 18.63
C GLY A 1063 45.44 17.00 17.92
N GLN A 1064 44.70 16.70 16.83
CA GLN A 1064 43.93 17.71 16.09
C GLN A 1064 42.76 18.30 16.91
N LEU A 1065 42.07 17.48 17.71
CA LEU A 1065 40.97 17.95 18.57
C LEU A 1065 41.51 18.69 19.79
N LYS A 1066 42.63 18.22 20.36
CA LYS A 1066 43.35 18.95 21.42
C LYS A 1066 43.76 20.35 20.94
N GLU A 1067 44.32 20.45 19.75
CA GLU A 1067 44.68 21.71 19.08
C GLU A 1067 43.46 22.63 18.87
N HIS A 1068 42.31 22.07 18.46
CA HIS A 1068 41.06 22.82 18.36
C HIS A 1068 40.63 23.40 19.72
N CYS A 1069 40.61 22.58 20.77
CA CYS A 1069 40.24 23.02 22.12
C CYS A 1069 41.19 24.08 22.68
N LEU A 1070 42.52 23.90 22.53
CA LEU A 1070 43.51 24.90 22.94
C LEU A 1070 43.25 26.24 22.22
N ASN A 1071 42.99 26.22 20.91
CA ASN A 1071 42.64 27.42 20.13
C ASN A 1071 41.25 28.00 20.47
N PHE A 1072 40.35 27.23 21.07
CA PHE A 1072 39.08 27.74 21.60
C PHE A 1072 39.30 28.47 22.93
N VAL A 1073 40.14 27.92 23.82
CA VAL A 1073 40.42 28.44 25.16
C VAL A 1073 41.22 29.73 25.13
N VAL A 1074 42.27 29.85 24.31
CA VAL A 1074 43.17 31.04 24.32
C VAL A 1074 42.58 32.29 23.65
N LYS A 1075 41.38 32.21 23.06
CA LYS A 1075 40.63 33.37 22.53
C LYS A 1075 40.37 34.37 23.64
N GLU A 1076 40.53 35.65 23.35
CA GLU A 1076 40.41 36.72 24.35
C GLU A 1076 39.01 36.83 24.96
N SER A 1077 37.98 36.50 24.17
CA SER A 1077 36.58 36.41 24.63
C SER A 1077 36.33 35.28 25.64
N HIS A 1078 37.17 34.24 25.67
CA HIS A 1078 36.91 33.00 26.41
C HIS A 1078 37.90 32.80 27.57
N PHE A 1079 39.18 33.13 27.38
CA PHE A 1079 40.27 32.76 28.29
C PHE A 1079 39.98 33.12 29.76
N ASN A 1080 39.57 34.37 30.02
CA ASN A 1080 39.27 34.85 31.38
C ASN A 1080 38.05 34.18 32.01
N GLN A 1081 37.13 33.64 31.23
CA GLN A 1081 35.99 32.87 31.75
C GLN A 1081 36.45 31.44 32.08
N VAL A 1082 37.18 30.81 31.16
CA VAL A 1082 37.61 29.41 31.24
C VAL A 1082 38.60 29.17 32.39
N ILE A 1083 39.54 30.09 32.68
CA ILE A 1083 40.47 29.93 33.81
C ILE A 1083 39.81 30.10 35.19
N MET A 1084 38.59 30.65 35.25
CA MET A 1084 37.81 30.84 36.47
C MET A 1084 36.79 29.71 36.70
N MET A 1085 36.78 28.69 35.83
CA MET A 1085 35.95 27.49 35.95
C MET A 1085 36.58 26.51 36.94
N LYS A 1086 35.76 25.87 37.77
CA LYS A 1086 36.21 24.86 38.75
C LYS A 1086 36.88 23.66 38.07
N GLU A 1087 36.44 23.35 36.87
CA GLU A 1087 36.96 22.29 36.00
C GLU A 1087 38.43 22.55 35.59
N PHE A 1088 38.89 23.81 35.63
CA PHE A 1088 40.28 24.17 35.32
C PHE A 1088 41.26 23.68 36.39
N GLU A 1089 40.85 23.70 37.67
CA GLU A 1089 41.64 23.20 38.82
C GLU A 1089 41.94 21.70 38.70
N HIS A 1090 41.09 20.97 37.97
CA HIS A 1090 41.13 19.51 37.86
C HIS A 1090 41.92 19.03 36.62
N LEU A 1091 42.41 19.93 35.78
CA LEU A 1091 43.23 19.58 34.62
C LEU A 1091 44.62 19.04 35.02
N SER A 1092 45.12 18.06 34.27
CA SER A 1092 46.50 17.61 34.41
C SER A 1092 47.52 18.76 34.25
N SER A 1093 48.52 18.82 35.14
CA SER A 1093 49.51 19.91 35.19
C SER A 1093 50.23 20.19 33.85
N PRO A 1094 50.58 19.19 33.01
CA PRO A 1094 51.16 19.45 31.68
C PRO A 1094 50.22 20.28 30.78
N LEU A 1095 48.92 20.01 30.83
CA LEU A 1095 47.92 20.70 29.99
C LEU A 1095 47.68 22.14 30.45
N ILE A 1096 47.71 22.40 31.76
CA ILE A 1096 47.67 23.77 32.30
C ILE A 1096 48.89 24.57 31.83
N VAL A 1097 50.10 24.00 31.93
CA VAL A 1097 51.34 24.65 31.44
C VAL A 1097 51.28 24.91 29.93
N GLU A 1098 50.69 24.00 29.16
CA GLU A 1098 50.50 24.15 27.71
C GLU A 1098 49.53 25.28 27.36
N ILE A 1099 48.37 25.37 28.03
CA ILE A 1099 47.40 26.46 27.88
C ILE A 1099 48.05 27.83 28.19
N VAL A 1100 48.80 27.92 29.29
CA VAL A 1100 49.47 29.18 29.70
C VAL A 1100 50.53 29.59 28.68
N ARG A 1101 51.41 28.67 28.26
CA ARG A 1101 52.40 28.93 27.20
C ARG A 1101 51.73 29.38 25.91
N ARG A 1102 50.60 28.77 25.54
CA ARG A 1102 49.87 29.06 24.30
C ARG A 1102 49.15 30.40 24.30
N LYS A 1103 48.81 30.95 25.47
CA LYS A 1103 48.34 32.34 25.61
C LYS A 1103 49.48 33.36 25.55
N GLN A 1104 50.69 33.00 26.02
CA GLN A 1104 51.89 33.85 25.92
C GLN A 1104 52.49 33.88 24.51
N GLN A 1105 52.44 32.76 23.78
CA GLN A 1105 52.94 32.63 22.42
C GLN A 1105 51.89 31.94 21.51
N PRO A 1106 50.97 32.71 20.89
CA PRO A 1106 50.06 32.19 19.88
C PRO A 1106 50.83 31.90 18.57
N PRO A 1107 50.65 30.74 17.92
CA PRO A 1107 51.38 30.38 16.71
C PRO A 1107 50.80 31.04 15.45
N SER A 1108 51.64 31.14 14.42
CA SER A 1108 51.21 31.47 13.06
C SER A 1108 50.30 30.38 12.49
N ARG A 1109 49.15 30.77 11.92
CA ARG A 1109 48.34 29.89 11.09
C ARG A 1109 49.04 29.65 9.76
N ALA A 1110 49.54 28.44 9.54
CA ALA A 1110 49.87 27.96 8.21
C ALA A 1110 48.58 27.58 7.46
N PRO A 1111 48.40 28.00 6.18
CA PRO A 1111 47.39 27.42 5.30
C PRO A 1111 47.66 25.92 5.07
N SER A 1112 46.59 25.12 5.00
CA SER A 1112 46.66 23.69 4.67
C SER A 1112 46.10 23.47 3.27
N ASP A 1113 46.91 23.70 2.24
CA ASP A 1113 46.52 23.60 0.83
C ASP A 1113 46.37 22.14 0.31
N GLN A 1114 46.43 21.14 1.21
CA GLN A 1114 46.19 19.75 0.83
C GLN A 1114 44.68 19.44 0.77
N PRO A 1115 44.18 18.81 -0.30
CA PRO A 1115 42.79 18.36 -0.38
C PRO A 1115 42.54 17.25 0.66
N VAL A 1116 41.50 17.41 1.47
CA VAL A 1116 41.16 16.46 2.52
C VAL A 1116 40.48 15.22 1.91
N ASP A 1117 41.04 14.03 2.14
CA ASP A 1117 40.43 12.77 1.69
C ASP A 1117 39.18 12.44 2.53
N ILE A 1118 38.03 12.42 1.86
CA ILE A 1118 36.68 12.19 2.43
C ILE A 1118 36.38 10.67 2.55
N GLY A 1119 37.22 9.81 1.95
CA GLY A 1119 37.01 8.37 1.91
C GLY A 1119 35.83 7.94 1.04
N THR A 1120 35.54 6.64 1.04
CA THR A 1120 34.46 6.04 0.26
C THR A 1120 33.12 6.01 1.01
N SER A 1121 32.03 6.19 0.26
CA SER A 1121 30.66 6.01 0.75
C SER A 1121 30.18 4.57 0.61
N LEU A 1122 29.18 4.19 1.41
CA LEU A 1122 28.48 2.90 1.36
C LEU A 1122 28.14 2.42 -0.07
N ILE A 1123 27.71 3.33 -0.95
CA ILE A 1123 27.34 3.02 -2.34
C ILE A 1123 28.57 2.61 -3.16
N GLN A 1124 29.70 3.32 -3.00
CA GLN A 1124 30.95 3.01 -3.69
C GLN A 1124 31.57 1.71 -3.19
N ASP A 1125 31.55 1.50 -1.86
CA ASP A 1125 32.06 0.28 -1.24
C ASP A 1125 31.28 -0.94 -1.73
N MET A 1126 29.94 -0.90 -1.70
CA MET A 1126 29.09 -2.02 -2.14
C MET A 1126 29.13 -2.24 -3.66
N LYS A 1127 29.41 -1.20 -4.46
CA LYS A 1127 29.67 -1.33 -5.89
C LYS A 1127 30.94 -2.13 -6.16
N ALA A 1128 32.07 -1.72 -5.58
CA ALA A 1128 33.33 -2.46 -5.67
C ALA A 1128 33.20 -3.91 -5.13
N TYR A 1129 32.34 -4.10 -4.12
CA TYR A 1129 32.05 -5.40 -3.54
C TYR A 1129 31.32 -6.36 -4.51
N LEU A 1130 30.34 -5.87 -5.29
CA LEU A 1130 29.69 -6.65 -6.37
C LEU A 1130 30.62 -6.89 -7.57
N GLU A 1131 31.50 -5.92 -7.86
CA GLU A 1131 32.47 -5.98 -8.97
C GLU A 1131 33.64 -6.94 -8.71
N GLY A 1132 33.81 -7.42 -7.48
CA GLY A 1132 34.68 -8.56 -7.15
C GLY A 1132 35.41 -8.47 -5.81
N ALA A 1133 35.43 -7.30 -5.16
CA ALA A 1133 36.20 -7.11 -3.93
C ALA A 1133 35.72 -7.95 -2.73
N GLY A 1134 34.53 -8.54 -2.81
CA GLY A 1134 33.96 -9.44 -1.82
C GLY A 1134 33.98 -10.94 -2.15
N ALA A 1135 34.58 -11.38 -3.26
CA ALA A 1135 34.40 -12.74 -3.77
C ALA A 1135 34.74 -13.88 -2.76
N GLU A 1136 35.72 -13.66 -1.87
CA GLU A 1136 36.15 -14.59 -0.80
C GLU A 1136 35.16 -14.70 0.38
N PHE A 1137 34.08 -13.91 0.37
CA PHE A 1137 33.04 -13.87 1.39
C PHE A 1137 31.64 -14.22 0.86
N CYS A 1138 31.51 -14.57 -0.43
CA CYS A 1138 30.25 -15.06 -0.98
C CYS A 1138 29.83 -16.36 -0.29
N ASP A 1139 28.66 -16.37 0.34
CA ASP A 1139 28.12 -17.47 1.13
C ASP A 1139 26.94 -18.19 0.46
N ILE A 1140 26.62 -17.81 -0.79
CA ILE A 1140 25.62 -18.47 -1.63
C ILE A 1140 25.97 -18.37 -3.11
N THR A 1141 25.59 -19.38 -3.90
CA THR A 1141 25.67 -19.34 -5.37
C THR A 1141 24.26 -19.30 -5.96
N LEU A 1142 23.99 -18.31 -6.81
CA LEU A 1142 22.75 -18.22 -7.58
C LEU A 1142 22.98 -18.83 -8.98
N LEU A 1143 22.20 -19.85 -9.34
CA LEU A 1143 22.26 -20.51 -10.63
C LEU A 1143 21.24 -19.87 -11.59
N LEU A 1144 21.72 -19.26 -12.68
CA LEU A 1144 20.89 -18.71 -13.75
C LEU A 1144 21.12 -19.52 -15.03
N ASP A 1145 20.12 -20.30 -15.46
CA ASP A 1145 20.24 -21.25 -16.58
C ASP A 1145 21.48 -22.18 -16.46
N GLY A 1146 21.74 -22.66 -15.24
CA GLY A 1146 22.93 -23.46 -14.91
C GLY A 1146 24.23 -22.67 -14.75
N HIS A 1147 24.28 -21.37 -15.09
CA HIS A 1147 25.47 -20.54 -14.85
C HIS A 1147 25.55 -20.08 -13.38
N PRO A 1148 26.63 -20.38 -12.64
CA PRO A 1148 26.80 -19.97 -11.26
C PRO A 1148 27.23 -18.50 -11.12
N ARG A 1149 26.52 -17.76 -10.27
CA ARG A 1149 26.88 -16.41 -9.81
C ARG A 1149 26.99 -16.39 -8.28
N PRO A 1150 28.22 -16.35 -7.72
CA PRO A 1150 28.43 -16.13 -6.29
C PRO A 1150 27.84 -14.80 -5.83
N ALA A 1151 27.25 -14.80 -4.64
CA ALA A 1151 26.62 -13.63 -4.03
C ALA A 1151 26.66 -13.68 -2.49
N HIS A 1152 26.16 -12.63 -1.84
CA HIS A 1152 26.11 -12.48 -0.39
C HIS A 1152 24.67 -12.53 0.12
N LYS A 1153 24.33 -13.54 0.91
CA LYS A 1153 23.01 -13.81 1.48
C LYS A 1153 22.47 -12.64 2.30
N ALA A 1154 23.30 -12.04 3.14
CA ALA A 1154 22.94 -10.89 3.98
C ALA A 1154 22.55 -9.66 3.14
N ILE A 1155 23.28 -9.39 2.05
CA ILE A 1155 23.00 -8.28 1.12
C ILE A 1155 21.70 -8.55 0.34
N LEU A 1156 21.56 -9.76 -0.23
CA LEU A 1156 20.36 -10.19 -0.94
C LEU A 1156 19.11 -10.11 -0.05
N ALA A 1157 19.20 -10.57 1.19
CA ALA A 1157 18.07 -10.59 2.14
C ALA A 1157 17.67 -9.21 2.65
N ALA A 1158 18.62 -8.30 2.87
CA ALA A 1158 18.31 -6.93 3.29
C ALA A 1158 17.58 -6.14 2.19
N ARG A 1159 17.80 -6.50 0.92
CA ARG A 1159 17.42 -5.72 -0.27
C ARG A 1159 16.43 -6.43 -1.20
N SER A 1160 15.88 -7.56 -0.80
CA SER A 1160 14.77 -8.24 -1.47
C SER A 1160 14.00 -9.14 -0.51
N SER A 1161 12.69 -8.87 -0.38
CA SER A 1161 11.74 -9.64 0.42
C SER A 1161 11.60 -11.10 -0.06
N TYR A 1162 11.84 -11.36 -1.35
CA TYR A 1162 11.90 -12.71 -1.92
C TYR A 1162 13.09 -13.51 -1.38
N PHE A 1163 14.30 -12.97 -1.47
CA PHE A 1163 15.50 -13.63 -0.96
C PHE A 1163 15.44 -13.80 0.58
N GLU A 1164 14.95 -12.78 1.31
CA GLU A 1164 14.70 -12.85 2.76
C GLU A 1164 13.78 -14.03 3.14
N ALA A 1165 12.63 -14.15 2.47
CA ALA A 1165 11.65 -15.19 2.74
C ALA A 1165 12.15 -16.58 2.34
N MET A 1166 12.85 -16.68 1.21
CA MET A 1166 13.44 -17.91 0.71
C MET A 1166 14.46 -18.46 1.71
N PHE A 1167 15.48 -17.67 2.10
CA PHE A 1167 16.54 -18.10 3.02
C PHE A 1167 16.09 -18.44 4.45
N ARG A 1168 14.84 -18.13 4.81
CA ARG A 1168 14.19 -18.61 6.06
C ARG A 1168 13.34 -19.85 5.88
N SER A 1169 12.75 -20.03 4.70
CA SER A 1169 11.83 -21.13 4.41
C SER A 1169 12.55 -22.37 3.89
N PHE A 1170 13.63 -22.19 3.14
CA PHE A 1170 14.39 -23.24 2.49
C PHE A 1170 15.81 -22.74 2.14
N MET A 1171 16.82 -23.47 2.59
CA MET A 1171 18.22 -23.28 2.18
C MET A 1171 18.75 -24.63 1.68
N PRO A 1172 19.17 -24.76 0.42
CA PRO A 1172 19.84 -25.95 -0.09
C PRO A 1172 21.12 -26.28 0.69
N GLU A 1173 21.38 -27.57 0.93
CA GLU A 1173 22.54 -28.06 1.68
C GLU A 1173 23.87 -27.83 0.93
N ASP A 1174 23.82 -27.68 -0.39
CA ASP A 1174 24.94 -27.35 -1.27
C ASP A 1174 25.19 -25.84 -1.44
N GLY A 1175 24.31 -24.99 -0.87
CA GLY A 1175 24.37 -23.54 -1.02
C GLY A 1175 24.03 -23.00 -2.41
N GLN A 1176 23.42 -23.80 -3.30
CA GLN A 1176 23.12 -23.41 -4.68
C GLN A 1176 21.62 -23.19 -4.92
N VAL A 1177 21.24 -22.02 -5.43
CA VAL A 1177 19.82 -21.65 -5.64
C VAL A 1177 19.54 -21.37 -7.11
N ASN A 1178 18.67 -22.19 -7.71
CA ASN A 1178 18.15 -21.97 -9.07
C ASN A 1178 17.21 -20.75 -9.12
N ILE A 1179 17.50 -19.83 -10.04
CA ILE A 1179 16.74 -18.60 -10.28
C ILE A 1179 15.74 -18.83 -11.41
N SER A 1180 14.47 -19.01 -11.06
CA SER A 1180 13.35 -19.15 -12.01
C SER A 1180 12.08 -18.45 -11.50
N ILE A 1181 11.24 -17.99 -12.42
CA ILE A 1181 9.94 -17.39 -12.12
C ILE A 1181 8.85 -18.17 -12.87
N GLY A 1182 8.20 -19.09 -12.15
CA GLY A 1182 7.36 -20.10 -12.77
C GLY A 1182 8.21 -20.99 -13.67
N GLU A 1183 7.92 -20.99 -14.97
CA GLU A 1183 8.67 -21.75 -15.98
C GLU A 1183 9.66 -20.88 -16.78
N MET A 1184 9.78 -19.57 -16.48
CA MET A 1184 10.70 -18.66 -17.17
C MET A 1184 11.99 -18.39 -16.39
N VAL A 1185 13.12 -18.40 -17.09
CA VAL A 1185 14.44 -18.01 -16.58
C VAL A 1185 14.76 -16.59 -17.08
N PRO A 1186 15.22 -15.65 -16.21
CA PRO A 1186 15.56 -14.29 -16.63
C PRO A 1186 16.74 -14.24 -17.61
N SER A 1187 16.79 -13.21 -18.45
CA SER A 1187 18.01 -12.90 -19.20
C SER A 1187 19.13 -12.48 -18.25
N ARG A 1188 20.38 -12.83 -18.60
CA ARG A 1188 21.57 -12.48 -17.81
C ARG A 1188 21.69 -10.96 -17.57
N GLN A 1189 21.32 -10.14 -18.55
CA GLN A 1189 21.33 -8.68 -18.46
C GLN A 1189 20.34 -8.13 -17.43
N ALA A 1190 19.11 -8.66 -17.40
CA ALA A 1190 18.11 -8.29 -16.39
C ALA A 1190 18.53 -8.75 -14.98
N PHE A 1191 19.11 -9.95 -14.88
CA PHE A 1191 19.62 -10.49 -13.61
C PHE A 1191 20.84 -9.70 -13.07
N GLU A 1192 21.78 -9.31 -13.93
CA GLU A 1192 22.89 -8.44 -13.54
C GLU A 1192 22.39 -7.05 -13.10
N SER A 1193 21.42 -6.47 -13.81
CA SER A 1193 20.78 -5.19 -13.41
C SER A 1193 20.06 -5.29 -12.05
N MET A 1194 19.38 -6.40 -11.78
CA MET A 1194 18.79 -6.68 -10.45
C MET A 1194 19.86 -6.70 -9.35
N LEU A 1195 21.03 -7.30 -9.60
CA LEU A 1195 22.14 -7.33 -8.63
C LEU A 1195 22.74 -5.93 -8.41
N ARG A 1196 22.88 -5.09 -9.44
CA ARG A 1196 23.32 -3.68 -9.31
C ARG A 1196 22.35 -2.88 -8.41
N TYR A 1197 21.04 -3.04 -8.62
CA TYR A 1197 20.01 -2.44 -7.77
C TYR A 1197 20.10 -2.94 -6.31
N ILE A 1198 20.21 -4.25 -6.10
CA ILE A 1198 20.29 -4.86 -4.77
C ILE A 1198 21.51 -4.31 -4.01
N TYR A 1199 22.72 -4.43 -4.57
CA TYR A 1199 23.96 -4.12 -3.85
C TYR A 1199 24.20 -2.61 -3.66
N TYR A 1200 23.96 -1.80 -4.69
CA TYR A 1200 24.30 -0.37 -4.69
C TYR A 1200 23.23 0.57 -5.25
N GLY A 1201 21.98 0.11 -5.37
CA GLY A 1201 20.81 0.98 -5.57
C GLY A 1201 20.70 1.60 -6.96
N GLU A 1202 21.42 1.08 -7.96
CA GLU A 1202 21.34 1.58 -9.33
C GLU A 1202 19.96 1.32 -9.95
N VAL A 1203 19.28 2.39 -10.37
CA VAL A 1203 17.94 2.35 -10.99
C VAL A 1203 17.97 2.60 -12.50
N ASN A 1204 19.16 2.84 -13.07
CA ASN A 1204 19.36 3.08 -14.48
C ASN A 1204 19.53 1.74 -15.22
N MET A 1205 18.50 1.29 -15.95
CA MET A 1205 18.65 0.23 -16.95
C MET A 1205 19.03 0.85 -18.30
N PRO A 1206 20.06 0.32 -19.00
CA PRO A 1206 20.33 0.64 -20.39
C PRO A 1206 19.11 0.40 -21.30
N PRO A 1207 19.00 1.12 -22.44
CA PRO A 1207 17.98 0.83 -23.46
C PRO A 1207 18.05 -0.61 -23.95
N GLU A 1208 19.27 -1.15 -24.10
CA GLU A 1208 19.54 -2.52 -24.53
C GLU A 1208 19.02 -3.57 -23.51
N ASP A 1209 19.24 -3.33 -22.21
CA ASP A 1209 18.73 -4.18 -21.12
C ASP A 1209 17.19 -4.10 -20.97
N SER A 1210 16.54 -3.15 -21.64
CA SER A 1210 15.07 -3.02 -21.72
C SER A 1210 14.48 -3.41 -23.09
N LEU A 1211 15.30 -3.92 -24.03
CA LEU A 1211 14.93 -4.22 -25.42
C LEU A 1211 14.88 -5.73 -25.77
N HIS A 1212 14.46 -6.59 -24.84
CA HIS A 1212 14.26 -8.04 -25.08
C HIS A 1212 12.79 -8.51 -25.07
N PRO A 1213 11.94 -8.11 -26.05
CA PRO A 1213 10.76 -8.87 -26.45
C PRO A 1213 11.14 -10.08 -27.34
N HIS A 1214 10.24 -11.08 -27.43
CA HIS A 1214 10.50 -12.38 -28.10
C HIS A 1214 10.97 -12.33 -29.57
N PRO A 1215 11.80 -13.30 -30.00
CA PRO A 1215 11.94 -13.69 -31.40
C PRO A 1215 10.87 -14.74 -31.84
N ARG A 1216 9.72 -14.22 -32.29
CA ARG A 1216 8.87 -14.70 -33.41
C ARG A 1216 8.49 -16.20 -33.57
N GLY A 1217 7.20 -16.42 -33.88
CA GLY A 1217 6.78 -17.57 -34.68
C GLY A 1217 6.99 -17.37 -36.19
N CYS A 1218 7.32 -18.46 -36.90
CA CYS A 1218 7.29 -18.68 -38.36
C CYS A 1218 8.04 -17.72 -39.32
N SER A 1219 9.15 -18.25 -39.87
CA SER A 1219 9.64 -18.12 -41.27
C SER A 1219 9.76 -16.75 -41.98
N GLN A 1220 11.01 -16.30 -42.15
CA GLN A 1220 11.61 -15.52 -43.26
C GLN A 1220 11.03 -14.13 -43.64
N GLY A 1221 11.90 -13.10 -43.73
CA GLY A 1221 11.60 -11.84 -44.44
C GLY A 1221 12.02 -10.54 -43.74
N ILE A 1222 13.14 -9.94 -44.18
CA ILE A 1222 13.72 -8.62 -43.82
C ILE A 1222 12.92 -7.48 -44.54
N THR A 1223 12.67 -6.24 -44.06
CA THR A 1223 12.75 -5.49 -42.78
C THR A 1223 12.01 -4.12 -42.91
N GLY A 1224 11.50 -3.51 -41.82
CA GLY A 1224 11.47 -2.03 -41.67
C GLY A 1224 10.25 -1.31 -41.04
N ALA A 1225 10.33 -0.96 -39.74
CA ALA A 1225 9.68 0.18 -39.01
C ALA A 1225 8.11 0.32 -38.98
N PRO A 1226 7.50 1.11 -38.05
CA PRO A 1226 8.06 2.00 -37.03
C PRO A 1226 7.51 1.89 -35.56
N SER A 1227 8.28 2.51 -34.63
CA SER A 1227 7.90 3.20 -33.36
C SER A 1227 6.95 2.59 -32.31
N THR A 1228 7.46 2.48 -31.06
CA THR A 1228 6.69 2.43 -29.80
C THR A 1228 7.39 3.20 -28.66
N HIS A 1229 6.61 3.68 -27.68
CA HIS A 1229 7.05 4.36 -26.44
C HIS A 1229 6.04 4.06 -25.31
N LEU A 1230 6.38 3.96 -24.02
CA LEU A 1230 7.64 3.55 -23.38
C LEU A 1230 7.33 3.15 -21.91
N GLY A 1231 7.28 1.86 -21.60
CA GLY A 1231 6.96 1.33 -20.25
C GLY A 1231 8.20 0.92 -19.47
N ARG A 1232 8.23 1.15 -18.14
CA ARG A 1232 9.37 0.75 -17.28
C ARG A 1232 9.29 -0.75 -16.87
N PRO A 1233 10.42 -1.46 -16.66
CA PRO A 1233 10.40 -2.93 -16.58
C PRO A 1233 9.93 -3.49 -15.23
N GLY A 1234 9.15 -4.57 -15.28
CA GLY A 1234 8.48 -5.20 -14.12
C GLY A 1234 9.36 -5.92 -13.09
N TRP A 1235 10.69 -5.76 -13.12
CA TRP A 1235 11.62 -6.44 -12.20
C TRP A 1235 11.81 -5.73 -10.85
N LEU A 1236 11.57 -4.41 -10.79
CA LEU A 1236 11.60 -3.64 -9.53
C LEU A 1236 10.53 -4.11 -8.51
N VAL A 1237 9.52 -4.86 -8.95
CA VAL A 1237 8.46 -5.44 -8.10
C VAL A 1237 8.95 -6.61 -7.23
N LEU A 1238 10.11 -7.20 -7.54
CA LEU A 1238 10.73 -8.31 -6.78
C LEU A 1238 11.85 -7.89 -5.83
N ALA A 1239 12.23 -6.61 -5.87
CA ALA A 1239 13.22 -5.98 -4.99
C ALA A 1239 12.59 -4.88 -4.10
N GLY A 1240 11.26 -4.92 -3.94
CA GLY A 1240 10.47 -4.14 -2.98
C GLY A 1240 9.96 -4.97 -1.80
#